data_AF-A0A2E1X053-F1
#
_entry.id   AF-A0A2E1X053-F1
#
_cell.length_a   1.000
_cell.length_b   1.000
_cell.length_c   1.000
_cell.angle_alpha   90.00
_cell.angle_beta   90.00
_cell.angle_gamma   90.00
#
_symmetry.space_group_name_H-M   'P 1'
#
loop_
_entity.id
_entity.type
_entity.pdbx_description
1 polymer ?
#
loop_
_entity_poly.entity_id
_entity_poly.type
_entity_poly.pdbx_seq_one_letter_code
_entity_poly.pdbx_strand_id
1 'polypeptide(L)'
;MSIFSNIITKVFGRKSDKDLKALAPLVDEINEEYSNLQSLSDEDLKNKFSDIRNELKDTIALKKESYLKEGLDLNEIDDLLYEIEKKFLDDKLIEVFAIIKDASRRLCGTKYLVMNQETVWNMIHYDVQLIGGIALHQGKIAEMKTGEGKTLVSTLAIILNAITGRGIHIITVNDYLAERDSQWMGLLYEFLGLSVGCILNQMSSEQRKIMYSKDITYGTNSQFGFDYLRDNMAVRVDDQVQRGHVFAIVDEVDSVLIDEARTPLIISGVVNNQNNEQYTSWKAKIESLIKKQNQIINNILSGVEDNIETDSMKVGEAILAASRGGPKNRKLQKLFQIQGVKRLLSKAESEFIREKKMSEIDEQLFFSIDERSNVVDLSEKGRNFLSSNNDDFVIPDLGEIYHNLDNGSLSAKDIAMEKEKAQANHSEVSERIHTINQLLRAYSLFEKDVEYIVQDGKVLIVDQHTGRVMHGRQFSDGMHQAIEAKEGVAIQRETQTVATITIQNYFRMYEKLAGMTGTALTEAGEFMEIYKLDVIEIPTNQQILRQDHEDLIYKTKREKYNAVIEKIEELHAKGQPVLVGTTSVEESETLARMLRRTKLPHNVLNAKQHQSEAEIVARAGHKNAITISTNMAGRGTDIKLGDGVIELGGLYILGTGRHESRRIDLQLRGRSGRQGDSGESIFFLSLEDNLMRLFGSDRIAKVMDRLGIQEGEVITHSMVTKSIERAQKKIEAMNFGGRKNIIEYDDVMNYQRDIVYNRRNFALHEKDISKELTQIINEYLEDLVSLHCVGNINNWDTQSLNEDVLNILGIDIDSTKIGTTQQQIVSKLSKQANDIINFKKENFDEKLVDNFQKFIMLRTIDEKWQDHLYTMDQLREGIGLRAYGQKNPLIEYKNEGFAMFEEMMTQTNEETLKRIFRTDLSNLVSTDMRIEQKTKNLETKKNLNVLSSMQQAQSANQPTGAAQPFAPNQKRQPIKVDKKIGRNDKVIIKKGSETKSVKYKKFEKMKEDGWVLEKS
;
A
#
# COMPACT_ATOMS: atom_id res chain seq x y z
N MET A 1 -0.10 -26.95 -22.93
CA MET A 1 1.36 -27.15 -23.04
C MET A 1 1.61 -28.36 -23.92
N SER A 2 2.52 -28.21 -24.87
CA SER A 2 2.73 -29.11 -26.02
C SER A 2 3.43 -30.41 -25.62
N ILE A 3 3.22 -31.48 -26.39
CA ILE A 3 3.92 -32.78 -26.39
C ILE A 3 5.45 -32.59 -26.20
N PHE A 4 6.00 -31.50 -26.72
CA PHE A 4 7.40 -31.12 -26.58
C PHE A 4 7.84 -30.92 -25.11
N SER A 5 7.01 -30.28 -24.28
CA SER A 5 7.30 -30.10 -22.85
C SER A 5 7.32 -31.41 -22.10
N ASN A 6 6.40 -32.34 -22.42
CA ASN A 6 6.33 -33.66 -21.81
C ASN A 6 7.55 -34.52 -22.17
N ILE A 7 8.05 -34.41 -23.40
CA ILE A 7 9.29 -35.07 -23.84
C ILE A 7 10.50 -34.49 -23.09
N ILE A 8 10.62 -33.17 -22.99
CA ILE A 8 11.71 -32.53 -22.24
C ILE A 8 11.68 -32.93 -20.76
N THR A 9 10.52 -32.94 -20.09
CA THR A 9 10.42 -33.39 -18.69
C THR A 9 10.70 -34.89 -18.52
N LYS A 10 10.39 -35.73 -19.51
CA LYS A 10 10.71 -37.17 -19.46
C LYS A 10 12.21 -37.44 -19.66
N VAL A 11 12.89 -36.62 -20.45
CA VAL A 11 14.32 -36.78 -20.76
C VAL A 11 15.21 -36.14 -19.71
N PHE A 12 14.84 -34.97 -19.19
CA PHE A 12 15.67 -34.18 -18.26
C PHE A 12 15.17 -34.19 -16.81
N GLY A 13 14.04 -34.83 -16.51
CA GLY A 13 13.36 -34.76 -15.20
C GLY A 13 12.64 -33.42 -14.97
N ARG A 14 11.83 -33.32 -13.91
CA ARG A 14 11.29 -32.03 -13.48
C ARG A 14 12.35 -31.26 -12.69
N LYS A 15 12.30 -29.93 -12.73
CA LYS A 15 13.19 -29.07 -11.93
C LYS A 15 13.06 -29.40 -10.44
N SER A 16 11.83 -29.51 -9.95
CA SER A 16 11.55 -29.88 -8.55
C SER A 16 12.21 -31.19 -8.13
N ASP A 17 12.18 -32.23 -8.98
CA ASP A 17 12.84 -33.51 -8.67
C ASP A 17 14.36 -33.37 -8.49
N LYS A 18 15.00 -32.44 -9.22
CA LYS A 18 16.44 -32.17 -9.09
C LYS A 18 16.74 -31.41 -7.81
N ASP A 19 15.94 -30.38 -7.52
CA ASP A 19 16.09 -29.58 -6.30
C ASP A 19 15.92 -30.47 -5.05
N LEU A 20 14.91 -31.34 -5.03
CA LEU A 20 14.68 -32.27 -3.93
C LEU A 20 15.82 -33.29 -3.77
N LYS A 21 16.37 -33.82 -4.87
CA LYS A 21 17.53 -34.72 -4.82
C LYS A 21 18.79 -34.04 -4.26
N ALA A 22 18.96 -32.75 -4.52
CA ALA A 22 20.08 -31.99 -3.98
C ALA A 22 19.92 -31.72 -2.47
N LEU A 23 18.68 -31.59 -1.99
CA LEU A 23 18.37 -31.28 -0.58
C LEU A 23 18.23 -32.52 0.31
N ALA A 24 17.91 -33.68 -0.25
CA ALA A 24 17.67 -34.91 0.52
C ALA A 24 18.84 -35.30 1.45
N PRO A 25 20.13 -35.27 1.03
CA PRO A 25 21.24 -35.64 1.91
C PRO A 25 21.33 -34.75 3.17
N LEU A 26 21.06 -33.45 3.03
CA LEU A 26 21.08 -32.53 4.17
C LEU A 26 19.99 -32.87 5.20
N VAL A 27 18.83 -33.33 4.75
CA VAL A 27 17.74 -33.75 5.65
C VAL A 27 18.12 -34.99 6.42
N ASP A 28 18.78 -35.95 5.77
CA ASP A 28 19.27 -37.18 6.41
C ASP A 28 20.32 -36.85 7.49
N GLU A 29 21.27 -35.96 7.18
CA GLU A 29 22.30 -35.49 8.12
C GLU A 29 21.69 -34.73 9.32
N ILE A 30 20.67 -33.88 9.10
CA ILE A 30 19.93 -33.21 10.19
C ILE A 30 19.26 -34.23 11.11
N ASN A 31 18.67 -35.28 10.54
CA ASN A 31 17.99 -36.32 11.31
C ASN A 31 18.97 -37.20 12.11
N GLU A 32 20.16 -37.44 11.56
CA GLU A 32 21.26 -38.12 12.26
C GLU A 32 21.74 -37.29 13.47
N GLU A 33 22.05 -36.01 13.26
CA GLU A 33 22.48 -35.13 14.35
C GLU A 33 21.39 -34.92 15.40
N TYR A 34 20.13 -34.78 14.98
CA TYR A 34 18.98 -34.73 15.89
C TYR A 34 18.89 -35.95 16.81
N SER A 35 19.22 -37.14 16.30
CA SER A 35 19.20 -38.37 17.10
C SER A 35 20.28 -38.35 18.20
N ASN A 36 21.43 -37.71 17.95
CA ASN A 36 22.51 -37.56 18.92
C ASN A 36 22.16 -36.59 20.08
N LEU A 37 21.32 -35.57 19.81
CA LEU A 37 20.95 -34.53 20.78
C LEU A 37 19.94 -35.00 21.86
N GLN A 38 19.26 -36.13 21.65
CA GLN A 38 18.20 -36.61 22.57
C GLN A 38 18.70 -36.87 23.99
N SER A 39 20.00 -37.11 24.16
CA SER A 39 20.63 -37.39 25.45
C SER A 39 20.96 -36.14 26.28
N LEU A 40 20.91 -34.94 25.69
CA LEU A 40 21.28 -33.68 26.36
C LEU A 40 20.18 -33.16 27.29
N SER A 41 20.57 -32.40 28.32
CA SER A 41 19.61 -31.62 29.11
C SER A 41 19.14 -30.37 28.37
N ASP A 42 18.07 -29.73 28.85
CA ASP A 42 17.57 -28.48 28.27
C ASP A 42 18.61 -27.35 28.41
N GLU A 43 19.37 -27.31 29.51
CA GLU A 43 20.44 -26.34 29.70
C GLU A 43 21.60 -26.58 28.74
N ASP A 44 22.01 -27.84 28.55
CA ASP A 44 23.09 -28.18 27.63
C ASP A 44 22.74 -27.84 26.17
N LEU A 45 21.49 -28.06 25.76
CA LEU A 45 21.03 -27.72 24.41
C LEU A 45 21.06 -26.19 24.18
N LYS A 46 20.62 -25.41 25.17
CA LYS A 46 20.66 -23.94 25.12
C LYS A 46 22.09 -23.40 25.12
N ASN A 47 22.96 -23.99 25.94
CA ASN A 47 24.38 -23.65 25.96
C ASN A 47 25.03 -23.92 24.60
N LYS A 48 24.77 -25.11 24.00
CA LYS A 48 25.26 -25.44 22.66
C LYS A 48 24.83 -24.42 21.60
N PHE A 49 23.59 -23.96 21.62
CA PHE A 49 23.13 -22.89 20.72
C PHE A 49 23.79 -21.53 21.02
N SER A 50 23.92 -21.17 22.30
CA SER A 50 24.58 -19.92 22.71
C SER A 50 26.05 -19.90 22.32
N ASP A 51 26.74 -21.03 22.38
CA ASP A 51 28.16 -21.14 22.03
C ASP A 51 28.37 -20.89 20.53
N ILE A 52 27.52 -21.44 19.67
CA ILE A 52 27.53 -21.17 18.21
C ILE A 52 27.34 -19.66 17.94
N ARG A 53 26.44 -19.01 18.69
CA ARG A 53 26.19 -17.57 18.55
C ARG A 53 27.39 -16.73 18.99
N ASN A 54 28.02 -17.09 20.10
CA ASN A 54 29.20 -16.40 20.60
C ASN A 54 30.39 -16.61 19.66
N GLU A 55 30.56 -17.81 19.10
CA GLU A 55 31.60 -18.15 18.11
C GLU A 55 31.53 -17.22 16.88
N LEU A 56 30.33 -17.03 16.30
CA LEU A 56 30.17 -16.11 15.17
C LEU A 56 30.49 -14.67 15.56
N LYS A 57 29.98 -14.21 16.70
CA LYS A 57 30.19 -12.84 17.18
C LYS A 57 31.67 -12.53 17.39
N ASP A 58 32.40 -13.45 18.01
CA ASP A 58 33.84 -13.31 18.24
C ASP A 58 34.62 -13.33 16.91
N THR A 59 34.23 -14.21 15.99
CA THR A 59 34.85 -14.30 14.65
C THR A 59 34.68 -12.99 13.87
N ILE A 60 33.47 -12.41 13.86
CA ILE A 60 33.18 -11.16 13.17
C ILE A 60 33.91 -9.98 13.82
N ALA A 61 33.93 -9.90 15.14
CA ALA A 61 34.66 -8.84 15.85
C ALA A 61 36.17 -8.87 15.54
N LEU A 62 36.79 -10.05 15.58
CA LEU A 62 38.20 -10.24 15.26
C LEU A 62 38.54 -9.88 13.81
N LYS A 63 37.69 -10.29 12.86
CA LYS A 63 37.89 -10.00 11.42
C LYS A 63 37.70 -8.52 11.12
N LYS A 64 36.67 -7.89 11.68
CA LYS A 64 36.43 -6.45 11.54
C LYS A 64 37.62 -5.63 12.03
N GLU A 65 38.20 -5.98 13.19
CA GLU A 65 39.41 -5.32 13.68
C GLU A 65 40.63 -5.53 12.78
N SER A 66 40.78 -6.71 12.16
CA SER A 66 41.85 -6.99 11.19
C SER A 66 41.73 -6.10 9.96
N TYR A 67 40.54 -6.03 9.37
CA TYR A 67 40.32 -5.27 8.14
C TYR A 67 40.44 -3.76 8.36
N LEU A 68 39.99 -3.25 9.52
CA LEU A 68 40.22 -1.86 9.92
C LEU A 68 41.72 -1.54 10.05
N LYS A 69 42.54 -2.48 10.51
CA LYS A 69 44.02 -2.31 10.58
C LYS A 69 44.68 -2.37 9.21
N GLU A 70 44.10 -3.10 8.26
CA GLU A 70 44.56 -3.19 6.87
C GLU A 70 44.21 -1.94 6.04
N GLY A 71 43.38 -1.04 6.58
CA GLY A 71 43.02 0.23 5.93
C GLY A 71 41.98 0.10 4.82
N LEU A 72 41.20 -0.98 4.84
CA LEU A 72 40.08 -1.21 3.91
C LEU A 72 38.94 -0.21 4.14
N ASP A 73 38.19 0.09 3.09
CA ASP A 73 36.99 0.95 3.18
C ASP A 73 35.88 0.25 3.97
N LEU A 74 35.03 1.03 4.64
CA LEU A 74 33.95 0.47 5.48
C LEU A 74 32.97 -0.39 4.69
N ASN A 75 32.66 -0.03 3.44
CA ASN A 75 31.76 -0.82 2.60
C ASN A 75 32.39 -2.16 2.20
N GLU A 76 33.68 -2.14 1.86
CA GLU A 76 34.44 -3.36 1.54
C GLU A 76 34.53 -4.32 2.74
N ILE A 77 34.66 -3.75 3.95
CA ILE A 77 34.65 -4.52 5.19
C ILE A 77 33.30 -5.21 5.39
N ASP A 78 32.20 -4.48 5.22
CA ASP A 78 30.86 -5.04 5.42
C ASP A 78 30.55 -6.16 4.43
N ASP A 79 30.96 -6.04 3.16
CA ASP A 79 30.84 -7.10 2.14
C ASP A 79 31.63 -8.36 2.53
N LEU A 80 32.87 -8.20 2.99
CA LEU A 80 33.72 -9.33 3.43
C LEU A 80 33.16 -10.01 4.67
N LEU A 81 32.63 -9.24 5.63
CA LEU A 81 32.00 -9.78 6.82
C LEU A 81 30.73 -10.56 6.47
N TYR A 82 29.92 -10.06 5.53
CA TYR A 82 28.72 -10.76 5.07
C TYR A 82 29.03 -12.14 4.46
N GLU A 83 30.08 -12.26 3.65
CA GLU A 83 30.50 -13.56 3.09
C GLU A 83 30.98 -14.54 4.19
N ILE A 84 31.62 -14.04 5.25
CA ILE A 84 32.00 -14.85 6.42
C ILE A 84 30.77 -15.31 7.19
N GLU A 85 29.82 -14.41 7.45
CA GLU A 85 28.54 -14.74 8.11
C GLU A 85 27.82 -15.84 7.33
N LYS A 86 27.64 -15.64 6.02
CA LYS A 86 26.95 -16.59 5.14
C LYS A 86 27.59 -17.97 5.17
N LYS A 87 28.91 -18.04 5.02
CA LYS A 87 29.63 -19.32 5.08
C LYS A 87 29.48 -20.01 6.43
N PHE A 88 29.59 -19.26 7.53
CA PHE A 88 29.40 -19.80 8.88
C PHE A 88 27.99 -20.37 9.07
N LEU A 89 26.96 -19.67 8.60
CA LEU A 89 25.58 -20.13 8.69
C LEU A 89 25.34 -21.40 7.86
N ASP A 90 25.90 -21.49 6.66
CA ASP A 90 25.82 -22.69 5.82
C ASP A 90 26.52 -23.88 6.51
N ASP A 91 27.71 -23.67 7.09
CA ASP A 91 28.49 -24.69 7.81
C ASP A 91 27.75 -25.19 9.07
N LYS A 92 27.03 -24.30 9.77
CA LYS A 92 26.28 -24.61 11.00
C LYS A 92 24.83 -25.02 10.77
N LEU A 93 24.36 -25.04 9.53
CA LEU A 93 22.95 -25.30 9.19
C LEU A 93 22.44 -26.60 9.81
N ILE A 94 23.18 -27.71 9.63
CA ILE A 94 22.76 -29.05 10.07
C ILE A 94 22.61 -29.10 11.59
N GLU A 95 23.66 -28.65 12.30
CA GLU A 95 23.72 -28.61 13.76
C GLU A 95 22.58 -27.75 14.34
N VAL A 96 22.35 -26.56 13.78
CA VAL A 96 21.32 -25.64 14.24
C VAL A 96 19.91 -26.18 13.94
N PHE A 97 19.66 -26.75 12.76
CA PHE A 97 18.35 -27.31 12.42
C PHE A 97 18.01 -28.51 13.31
N ALA A 98 18.99 -29.35 13.65
CA ALA A 98 18.83 -30.44 14.60
C ALA A 98 18.48 -29.91 16.01
N ILE A 99 19.15 -28.87 16.49
CA ILE A 99 18.84 -28.19 17.76
C ILE A 99 17.39 -27.66 17.76
N ILE A 100 16.96 -27.01 16.68
CA ILE A 100 15.60 -26.46 16.57
C ILE A 100 14.54 -27.56 16.59
N LYS A 101 14.80 -28.67 15.91
CA LYS A 101 13.90 -29.84 15.90
C LYS A 101 13.80 -30.49 17.28
N ASP A 102 14.91 -30.64 18.00
CA ASP A 102 14.92 -31.16 19.37
C ASP A 102 14.27 -30.19 20.38
N ALA A 103 14.50 -28.90 20.25
CA ALA A 103 13.82 -27.87 21.05
C ALA A 103 12.30 -27.93 20.84
N SER A 104 11.85 -28.07 19.59
CA SER A 104 10.42 -28.22 19.26
C SER A 104 9.81 -29.47 19.89
N ARG A 105 10.54 -30.60 19.91
CA ARG A 105 10.13 -31.82 20.62
C ARG A 105 10.03 -31.61 22.14
N ARG A 106 11.02 -30.95 22.75
CA ARG A 106 11.05 -30.70 24.21
C ARG A 106 9.89 -29.82 24.67
N LEU A 107 9.48 -28.87 23.84
CA LEU A 107 8.34 -28.01 24.12
C LEU A 107 6.99 -28.74 24.02
N CYS A 108 6.92 -29.95 23.44
CA CYS A 108 5.66 -30.69 23.33
C CYS A 108 4.96 -30.88 24.68
N GLY A 109 3.66 -30.58 24.73
CA GLY A 109 2.84 -30.60 25.94
C GLY A 109 2.87 -29.30 26.76
N THR A 110 3.75 -28.35 26.44
CA THR A 110 3.80 -27.04 27.11
C THR A 110 2.58 -26.20 26.77
N LYS A 111 1.95 -25.61 27.78
CA LYS A 111 0.82 -24.69 27.64
C LYS A 111 1.26 -23.25 27.82
N TYR A 112 0.80 -22.36 26.97
CA TYR A 112 1.16 -20.94 26.96
C TYR A 112 0.07 -20.12 26.28
N LEU A 113 0.10 -18.81 26.46
CA LEU A 113 -0.89 -17.90 25.92
C LEU A 113 -0.45 -17.37 24.55
N VAL A 114 -1.34 -17.47 23.56
CA VAL A 114 -1.22 -16.83 22.24
C VAL A 114 -2.48 -16.03 22.02
N MET A 115 -2.37 -14.72 21.81
CA MET A 115 -3.52 -13.82 21.65
C MET A 115 -4.55 -13.94 22.79
N ASN A 116 -4.08 -14.11 24.02
CA ASN A 116 -4.89 -14.39 25.23
C ASN A 116 -5.66 -15.72 25.20
N GLN A 117 -5.32 -16.65 24.31
CA GLN A 117 -5.89 -18.00 24.24
C GLN A 117 -4.85 -19.04 24.66
N GLU A 118 -5.24 -19.98 25.52
CA GLU A 118 -4.38 -21.09 25.93
C GLU A 118 -4.14 -22.01 24.73
N THR A 119 -2.88 -22.15 24.33
CA THR A 119 -2.42 -23.01 23.24
C THR A 119 -1.44 -24.03 23.80
N VAL A 120 -1.47 -25.25 23.25
CA VAL A 120 -0.53 -26.33 23.60
C VAL A 120 0.44 -26.52 22.45
N TRP A 121 1.74 -26.48 22.73
CA TRP A 121 2.74 -26.81 21.73
C TRP A 121 2.76 -28.33 21.53
N ASN A 122 2.45 -28.82 20.33
CA ASN A 122 2.46 -30.24 19.98
C ASN A 122 2.98 -30.42 18.54
N MET A 123 4.12 -29.79 18.25
CA MET A 123 4.66 -29.71 16.90
C MET A 123 6.13 -30.11 16.89
N ILE A 124 6.48 -31.01 15.97
CA ILE A 124 7.85 -31.43 15.66
C ILE A 124 8.00 -31.33 14.15
N HIS A 125 9.14 -30.84 13.67
CA HIS A 125 9.36 -30.65 12.24
C HIS A 125 9.36 -31.98 11.48
N TYR A 126 8.56 -32.06 10.41
CA TYR A 126 8.60 -33.11 9.40
C TYR A 126 9.78 -32.90 8.44
N ASP A 127 10.17 -33.96 7.73
CA ASP A 127 11.27 -33.89 6.75
C ASP A 127 10.98 -32.89 5.62
N VAL A 128 9.74 -32.84 5.14
CA VAL A 128 9.32 -31.84 4.13
C VAL A 128 9.44 -30.40 4.65
N GLN A 129 9.31 -30.20 5.97
CA GLN A 129 9.47 -28.90 6.60
C GLN A 129 10.94 -28.51 6.73
N LEU A 130 11.84 -29.49 6.96
CA LEU A 130 13.28 -29.26 6.92
C LEU A 130 13.73 -28.79 5.52
N ILE A 131 13.23 -29.42 4.45
CA ILE A 131 13.48 -28.98 3.06
C ILE A 131 13.01 -27.53 2.86
N GLY A 132 11.80 -27.21 3.32
CA GLY A 132 11.27 -25.85 3.27
C GLY A 132 12.15 -24.83 4.02
N GLY A 133 12.64 -25.19 5.20
CA GLY A 133 13.55 -24.35 5.99
C GLY A 133 14.89 -24.10 5.29
N ILE A 134 15.46 -25.12 4.64
CA ILE A 134 16.70 -24.98 3.85
C ILE A 134 16.45 -24.06 2.66
N ALA A 135 15.33 -24.24 1.93
CA ALA A 135 14.98 -23.38 0.80
C ALA A 135 14.85 -21.91 1.21
N LEU A 136 14.20 -21.63 2.35
CA LEU A 136 14.11 -20.28 2.90
C LEU A 136 15.48 -19.70 3.26
N HIS A 137 16.35 -20.49 3.89
CA HIS A 137 17.70 -20.04 4.23
C HIS A 137 18.53 -19.66 2.98
N GLN A 138 18.37 -20.41 1.90
CA GLN A 138 19.02 -20.18 0.60
C GLN A 138 18.49 -18.96 -0.16
N GLY A 139 17.56 -18.18 0.40
CA GLY A 139 16.98 -17.01 -0.27
C GLY A 139 16.02 -17.39 -1.40
N LYS A 140 15.26 -18.48 -1.24
CA LYS A 140 14.29 -18.97 -2.23
C LYS A 140 12.87 -18.91 -1.69
N ILE A 141 11.91 -19.12 -2.58
CA ILE A 141 10.50 -19.29 -2.24
C ILE A 141 10.20 -20.78 -2.02
N ALA A 142 9.77 -21.13 -0.82
CA ALA A 142 9.25 -22.45 -0.50
C ALA A 142 7.74 -22.51 -0.83
N GLU A 143 7.37 -23.18 -1.92
CA GLU A 143 5.97 -23.49 -2.19
C GLU A 143 5.54 -24.71 -1.37
N MET A 144 4.80 -24.47 -0.29
CA MET A 144 4.25 -25.48 0.60
C MET A 144 2.74 -25.34 0.68
N LYS A 145 2.01 -26.42 0.36
CA LYS A 145 0.55 -26.42 0.36
C LYS A 145 0.00 -26.00 1.72
N THR A 146 -1.19 -25.40 1.73
CA THR A 146 -1.80 -24.91 2.96
C THR A 146 -2.07 -26.07 3.92
N GLY A 147 -1.65 -25.92 5.18
CA GLY A 147 -1.74 -27.00 6.18
C GLY A 147 -0.42 -27.75 6.42
N GLU A 148 0.63 -27.54 5.62
CA GLU A 148 1.96 -28.14 5.85
C GLU A 148 2.77 -27.46 6.96
N GLY A 149 2.20 -26.48 7.69
CA GLY A 149 2.88 -25.83 8.82
C GLY A 149 3.88 -24.72 8.44
N LYS A 150 3.56 -23.89 7.44
CA LYS A 150 4.41 -22.76 6.96
C LYS A 150 5.00 -21.89 8.09
N THR A 151 4.17 -21.49 9.06
CA THR A 151 4.61 -20.70 10.23
C THR A 151 5.69 -21.41 11.05
N LEU A 152 5.62 -22.73 11.20
CA LEU A 152 6.63 -23.53 11.89
C LEU A 152 7.88 -23.72 11.03
N VAL A 153 7.73 -23.89 9.72
CA VAL A 153 8.85 -24.06 8.77
C VAL A 153 9.79 -22.85 8.80
N SER A 154 9.23 -21.64 8.82
CA SER A 154 10.04 -20.42 8.82
C SER A 154 10.95 -20.31 10.04
N THR A 155 10.57 -20.90 11.19
CA THR A 155 11.40 -20.88 12.42
C THR A 155 12.82 -21.40 12.18
N LEU A 156 12.99 -22.39 11.30
CA LEU A 156 14.29 -22.98 10.96
C LEU A 156 15.24 -21.94 10.37
N ALA A 157 14.80 -21.26 9.31
CA ALA A 157 15.58 -20.21 8.66
C ALA A 157 15.71 -18.97 9.55
N ILE A 158 14.67 -18.60 10.31
CA ILE A 158 14.70 -17.43 11.21
C ILE A 158 15.76 -17.64 12.28
N ILE A 159 15.73 -18.75 13.01
CA ILE A 159 16.64 -19.00 14.13
C ILE A 159 18.08 -19.08 13.65
N LEU A 160 18.35 -19.79 12.54
CA LEU A 160 19.69 -19.86 11.95
C LEU A 160 20.24 -18.48 11.61
N ASN A 161 19.45 -17.63 10.96
CA ASN A 161 19.94 -16.31 10.54
C ASN A 161 19.98 -15.31 11.69
N ALA A 162 19.21 -15.53 12.77
CA ALA A 162 19.16 -14.65 13.94
C ALA A 162 20.47 -14.71 14.75
N ILE A 163 21.28 -15.75 14.52
CA ILE A 163 22.61 -15.92 15.12
C ILE A 163 23.51 -14.70 14.85
N THR A 164 23.36 -14.03 13.70
CA THR A 164 24.13 -12.81 13.35
C THR A 164 23.86 -11.63 14.29
N GLY A 165 22.69 -11.58 14.95
CA GLY A 165 22.29 -10.47 15.82
C GLY A 165 21.97 -9.15 15.09
N ARG A 166 22.03 -9.13 13.75
CA ARG A 166 21.75 -7.93 12.93
C ARG A 166 20.25 -7.64 12.77
N GLY A 167 19.39 -8.60 13.12
CA GLY A 167 17.94 -8.49 13.08
C GLY A 167 17.33 -9.12 11.83
N ILE A 168 16.18 -9.77 11.99
CA ILE A 168 15.41 -10.39 10.89
C ILE A 168 14.00 -9.83 10.87
N HIS A 169 13.50 -9.55 9.67
CA HIS A 169 12.12 -9.10 9.46
C HIS A 169 11.25 -10.26 8.94
N ILE A 170 10.12 -10.50 9.60
CA ILE A 170 9.12 -11.46 9.18
C ILE A 170 7.88 -10.68 8.77
N ILE A 171 7.53 -10.80 7.51
CA ILE A 171 6.46 -10.04 6.89
C ILE A 171 5.25 -10.94 6.78
N THR A 172 4.14 -10.48 7.35
CA THR A 172 2.82 -11.13 7.25
C THR A 172 1.82 -10.22 6.56
N VAL A 173 0.66 -10.77 6.20
CA VAL A 173 -0.38 -10.06 5.45
C VAL A 173 -1.15 -9.04 6.31
N ASN A 174 -1.18 -9.20 7.64
CA ASN A 174 -1.89 -8.27 8.53
C ASN A 174 -1.34 -8.30 9.97
N ASP A 175 -1.63 -7.23 10.72
CA ASP A 175 -1.17 -7.03 12.10
C ASP A 175 -1.60 -8.17 13.05
N TYR A 176 -2.77 -8.78 12.83
CA TYR A 176 -3.24 -9.91 13.65
C TYR A 176 -2.35 -11.15 13.47
N LEU A 177 -1.97 -11.49 12.24
CA LEU A 177 -1.06 -12.60 11.97
C LEU A 177 0.34 -12.32 12.50
N ALA A 178 0.84 -11.09 12.36
CA ALA A 178 2.12 -10.68 12.93
C ALA A 178 2.14 -10.87 14.46
N GLU A 179 1.11 -10.39 15.16
CA GLU A 179 1.01 -10.50 16.61
C GLU A 179 0.83 -11.96 17.06
N ARG A 180 -0.06 -12.70 16.40
CA ARG A 180 -0.29 -14.12 16.71
C ARG A 180 0.98 -14.94 16.52
N ASP A 181 1.65 -14.81 15.37
CA ASP A 181 2.77 -15.67 15.01
C ASP A 181 4.04 -15.32 15.80
N SER A 182 4.24 -14.03 16.14
CA SER A 182 5.32 -13.61 17.03
C SER A 182 5.16 -14.18 18.44
N GLN A 183 3.94 -14.23 18.98
CA GLN A 183 3.66 -14.86 20.28
C GLN A 183 3.68 -16.40 20.19
N TRP A 184 3.19 -16.95 19.09
CA TRP A 184 3.10 -18.40 18.91
C TRP A 184 4.50 -19.02 18.78
N MET A 185 5.28 -18.60 17.78
CA MET A 185 6.63 -19.10 17.58
C MET A 185 7.61 -18.51 18.60
N GLY A 186 7.24 -17.40 19.26
CA GLY A 186 7.99 -16.77 20.34
C GLY A 186 8.43 -17.72 21.43
N LEU A 187 7.61 -18.71 21.80
CA LEU A 187 7.98 -19.72 22.79
C LEU A 187 9.26 -20.47 22.40
N LEU A 188 9.42 -20.83 21.12
CA LEU A 188 10.60 -21.54 20.61
C LEU A 188 11.82 -20.61 20.55
N TYR A 189 11.62 -19.36 20.12
CA TYR A 189 12.69 -18.37 20.06
C TYR A 189 13.24 -18.03 21.46
N GLU A 190 12.36 -17.78 22.42
CA GLU A 190 12.71 -17.47 23.81
C GLU A 190 13.35 -18.68 24.51
N PHE A 191 12.90 -19.91 24.19
CA PHE A 191 13.54 -21.12 24.71
C PHE A 191 15.03 -21.17 24.32
N LEU A 192 15.38 -20.75 23.11
CA LEU A 192 16.76 -20.69 22.61
C LEU A 192 17.48 -19.36 22.96
N GLY A 193 16.86 -18.47 23.72
CA GLY A 193 17.47 -17.19 24.15
C GLY A 193 17.44 -16.09 23.08
N LEU A 194 16.60 -16.20 22.07
CA LEU A 194 16.36 -15.16 21.07
C LEU A 194 15.20 -14.25 21.49
N SER A 195 15.34 -12.96 21.20
CA SER A 195 14.34 -11.94 21.52
C SER A 195 13.43 -11.63 20.33
N VAL A 196 12.14 -11.42 20.59
CA VAL A 196 11.12 -11.26 19.54
C VAL A 196 10.38 -9.93 19.74
N GLY A 197 10.21 -9.19 18.66
CA GLY A 197 9.42 -7.97 18.57
C GLY A 197 8.30 -8.11 17.54
N CYS A 198 7.26 -7.28 17.67
CA CYS A 198 6.18 -7.18 16.69
C CYS A 198 5.83 -5.71 16.49
N ILE A 199 5.76 -5.27 15.24
CA ILE A 199 5.39 -3.91 14.86
C ILE A 199 3.90 -3.87 14.52
N LEU A 200 3.17 -2.99 15.19
CA LEU A 200 1.72 -2.78 14.99
C LEU A 200 1.45 -1.31 14.66
N ASN A 201 0.35 -1.04 13.95
CA ASN A 201 0.04 0.29 13.45
C ASN A 201 0.01 1.40 14.54
N GLN A 202 -0.49 1.10 15.73
CA GLN A 202 -0.69 2.09 16.81
C GLN A 202 0.55 2.36 17.68
N MET A 203 1.72 1.83 17.30
CA MET A 203 2.95 2.01 18.08
C MET A 203 3.62 3.36 17.83
N SER A 204 4.08 3.98 18.92
CA SER A 204 4.95 5.17 18.89
C SER A 204 6.35 4.83 18.37
N SER A 205 7.10 5.83 17.92
CA SER A 205 8.48 5.64 17.42
C SER A 205 9.40 5.01 18.48
N GLU A 206 9.27 5.39 19.75
CA GLU A 206 10.05 4.80 20.84
C GLU A 206 9.77 3.30 21.00
N GLN A 207 8.49 2.89 20.94
CA GLN A 207 8.10 1.48 21.00
C GLN A 207 8.62 0.72 19.78
N ARG A 208 8.53 1.29 18.58
CA ARG A 208 9.04 0.67 17.35
C ARG A 208 10.54 0.44 17.43
N LYS A 209 11.30 1.42 17.92
CA LYS A 209 12.76 1.28 18.12
C LYS A 209 13.12 0.13 19.05
N ILE A 210 12.35 -0.05 20.14
CA ILE A 210 12.51 -1.21 21.03
C ILE A 210 12.21 -2.53 20.30
N MET A 211 11.15 -2.57 19.49
CA MET A 211 10.78 -3.78 18.74
C MET A 211 11.81 -4.13 17.67
N TYR A 212 12.30 -3.15 16.90
CA TYR A 212 13.36 -3.35 15.90
C TYR A 212 14.70 -3.78 16.53
N SER A 213 14.96 -3.41 17.78
CA SER A 213 16.18 -3.84 18.50
C SER A 213 16.21 -5.34 18.84
N LYS A 214 15.07 -6.04 18.72
CA LYS A 214 14.95 -7.49 18.98
C LYS A 214 15.55 -8.29 17.83
N ASP A 215 16.08 -9.48 18.14
CA ASP A 215 16.72 -10.38 17.16
C ASP A 215 15.77 -10.70 15.98
N ILE A 216 14.48 -10.83 16.29
CA ILE A 216 13.41 -11.19 15.35
C ILE A 216 12.31 -10.14 15.44
N THR A 217 11.89 -9.56 14.32
CA THR A 217 10.80 -8.56 14.27
C THR A 217 9.71 -8.98 13.29
N TYR A 218 8.50 -9.18 13.78
CA TYR A 218 7.31 -9.42 12.97
C TYR A 218 6.62 -8.10 12.59
N GLY A 219 5.96 -8.07 11.43
CA GLY A 219 5.16 -6.93 11.02
C GLY A 219 4.49 -7.16 9.68
N THR A 220 3.90 -6.11 9.11
CA THR A 220 3.35 -6.11 7.75
C THR A 220 4.25 -5.30 6.82
N ASN A 221 4.19 -5.60 5.52
CA ASN A 221 4.96 -4.87 4.49
C ASN A 221 4.74 -3.35 4.58
N SER A 222 3.52 -2.93 4.86
CA SER A 222 3.14 -1.54 4.99
C SER A 222 3.82 -0.90 6.20
N GLN A 223 3.85 -1.57 7.36
CA GLN A 223 4.52 -1.02 8.54
C GLN A 223 6.03 -0.87 8.31
N PHE A 224 6.69 -1.91 7.80
CA PHE A 224 8.11 -1.87 7.47
C PHE A 224 8.45 -0.81 6.43
N GLY A 225 7.70 -0.73 5.33
CA GLY A 225 7.95 0.25 4.28
C GLY A 225 7.65 1.68 4.72
N PHE A 226 6.61 1.92 5.53
CA PHE A 226 6.35 3.25 6.08
C PHE A 226 7.35 3.68 7.15
N ASP A 227 7.87 2.75 7.96
CA ASP A 227 8.97 3.05 8.89
C ASP A 227 10.24 3.42 8.12
N TYR A 228 10.54 2.73 7.01
CA TYR A 228 11.64 3.11 6.12
C TYR A 228 11.46 4.52 5.53
N LEU A 229 10.27 4.85 5.02
CA LEU A 229 10.00 6.19 4.50
C LEU A 229 10.10 7.25 5.60
N ARG A 230 9.62 6.98 6.83
CA ARG A 230 9.74 7.89 7.98
C ARG A 230 11.18 8.08 8.42
N ASP A 231 11.99 7.02 8.46
CA ASP A 231 13.40 7.08 8.85
C ASP A 231 14.21 7.94 7.88
N ASN A 232 13.87 7.91 6.59
CA ASN A 232 14.47 8.79 5.57
C ASN A 232 13.88 10.21 5.57
N MET A 233 12.94 10.52 6.46
CA MET A 233 12.43 11.87 6.73
C MET A 233 12.80 12.36 8.15
N ALA A 234 13.51 11.54 8.93
CA ALA A 234 13.90 11.86 10.30
C ALA A 234 14.88 13.04 10.34
N VAL A 235 14.65 14.01 11.23
CA VAL A 235 15.52 15.18 11.41
C VAL A 235 16.63 14.91 12.43
N ARG A 236 16.44 13.89 13.29
CA ARG A 236 17.43 13.43 14.26
C ARG A 236 17.62 11.92 14.11
N VAL A 237 18.86 11.47 14.32
CA VAL A 237 19.19 10.03 14.38
C VAL A 237 18.35 9.30 15.44
N ASP A 238 18.04 9.97 16.55
CA ASP A 238 17.23 9.38 17.62
C ASP A 238 15.82 9.01 17.17
N ASP A 239 15.28 9.71 16.16
CA ASP A 239 13.93 9.49 15.64
C ASP A 239 13.85 8.31 14.66
N GLN A 240 15.00 7.81 14.16
CA GLN A 240 15.07 6.62 13.32
C GLN A 240 14.81 5.36 14.15
N VAL A 241 13.98 4.46 13.60
CA VAL A 241 13.50 3.26 14.30
C VAL A 241 14.08 1.96 13.76
N GLN A 242 14.40 1.88 12.47
CA GLN A 242 14.97 0.68 11.84
C GLN A 242 16.49 0.60 12.05
N ARG A 243 17.06 -0.58 11.78
CA ARG A 243 18.50 -0.86 11.96
C ARG A 243 19.16 -1.57 10.78
N GLY A 244 18.60 -1.41 9.57
CA GLY A 244 19.08 -2.03 8.32
C GLY A 244 18.14 -3.10 7.75
N HIS A 245 18.52 -3.66 6.60
CA HIS A 245 17.73 -4.62 5.82
C HIS A 245 18.56 -5.89 5.53
N VAL A 246 18.68 -6.77 6.52
CA VAL A 246 19.58 -7.94 6.42
C VAL A 246 18.85 -9.14 5.81
N PHE A 247 17.86 -9.68 6.51
CA PHE A 247 17.09 -10.81 6.02
C PHE A 247 15.59 -10.59 6.22
N ALA A 248 14.83 -10.74 5.14
CA ALA A 248 13.38 -10.74 5.15
C ALA A 248 12.82 -12.10 4.73
N ILE A 249 11.88 -12.62 5.53
CA ILE A 249 11.02 -13.73 5.12
C ILE A 249 9.60 -13.21 4.95
N VAL A 250 9.07 -13.35 3.73
CA VAL A 250 7.71 -12.95 3.39
C VAL A 250 6.78 -14.15 3.46
N ASP A 251 5.90 -14.20 4.45
CA ASP A 251 4.79 -15.14 4.47
C ASP A 251 3.73 -14.71 3.45
N GLU A 252 3.12 -15.70 2.80
CA GLU A 252 2.17 -15.49 1.71
C GLU A 252 2.75 -14.54 0.63
N VAL A 253 3.98 -14.86 0.21
CA VAL A 253 4.82 -14.02 -0.68
C VAL A 253 4.12 -13.61 -1.96
N ASP A 254 3.24 -14.45 -2.50
CA ASP A 254 2.45 -14.17 -3.69
C ASP A 254 1.47 -13.03 -3.48
N SER A 255 0.96 -12.80 -2.27
CA SER A 255 0.06 -11.68 -2.06
C SER A 255 0.76 -10.41 -1.63
N VAL A 256 1.87 -10.52 -0.92
CA VAL A 256 2.66 -9.34 -0.59
C VAL A 256 3.41 -8.81 -1.83
N LEU A 257 4.12 -9.67 -2.54
CA LEU A 257 5.03 -9.27 -3.63
C LEU A 257 4.38 -9.22 -5.02
N ILE A 258 3.15 -9.74 -5.19
CA ILE A 258 2.42 -9.69 -6.47
C ILE A 258 1.08 -8.94 -6.32
N ASP A 259 0.22 -9.33 -5.39
CA ASP A 259 -1.11 -8.71 -5.26
C ASP A 259 -1.05 -7.27 -4.73
N GLU A 260 -0.33 -7.05 -3.62
CA GLU A 260 -0.20 -5.73 -2.98
C GLU A 260 0.80 -4.83 -3.70
N ALA A 261 1.76 -5.42 -4.42
CA ALA A 261 2.78 -4.74 -5.21
C ALA A 261 2.24 -3.94 -6.43
N ARG A 262 0.91 -3.85 -6.58
CA ARG A 262 0.24 -3.01 -7.58
C ARG A 262 0.24 -1.53 -7.24
N THR A 263 0.35 -1.19 -5.95
CA THR A 263 0.31 0.20 -5.48
C THR A 263 1.58 0.50 -4.67
N PRO A 264 2.29 1.61 -4.95
CA PRO A 264 3.41 2.03 -4.13
C PRO A 264 2.96 2.48 -2.73
N LEU A 265 3.90 2.52 -1.79
CA LEU A 265 3.73 3.13 -0.48
C LEU A 265 4.04 4.61 -0.60
N ILE A 266 3.11 5.47 -0.19
CA ILE A 266 3.19 6.92 -0.35
C ILE A 266 2.91 7.60 0.99
N ILE A 267 3.81 8.50 1.41
CA ILE A 267 3.57 9.48 2.46
C ILE A 267 3.25 10.80 1.78
N SER A 268 2.08 11.35 2.07
CA SER A 268 1.67 12.66 1.57
C SER A 268 1.70 13.71 2.69
N GLY A 269 2.24 14.88 2.39
CA GLY A 269 2.30 16.04 3.30
C GLY A 269 1.33 17.12 2.86
N VAL A 270 0.83 17.91 3.81
CA VAL A 270 -0.06 19.04 3.49
C VAL A 270 0.72 20.17 2.84
N VAL A 271 0.24 20.65 1.71
CA VAL A 271 0.77 21.85 1.04
C VAL A 271 0.19 23.08 1.74
N ASN A 272 1.00 24.12 1.92
CA ASN A 272 0.56 25.38 2.57
C ASN A 272 -0.25 26.31 1.65
N ASN A 273 -0.73 25.83 0.50
CA ASN A 273 -1.44 26.66 -0.46
C ASN A 273 -2.91 26.91 -0.07
N GLN A 274 -3.41 28.10 -0.39
CA GLN A 274 -4.77 28.59 -0.09
C GLN A 274 -5.83 28.04 -1.08
N ASN A 275 -5.67 26.80 -1.55
CA ASN A 275 -6.39 26.26 -2.73
C ASN A 275 -7.84 25.79 -2.45
N ASN A 276 -8.26 25.71 -1.18
CA ASN A 276 -9.53 25.06 -0.82
C ASN A 276 -10.79 25.91 -1.14
N GLU A 277 -10.63 27.20 -1.45
CA GLU A 277 -11.77 28.08 -1.72
C GLU A 277 -12.42 27.80 -3.09
N GLN A 278 -11.66 27.33 -4.10
CA GLN A 278 -12.19 27.05 -5.44
C GLN A 278 -13.19 25.88 -5.46
N TYR A 279 -12.91 24.78 -4.74
CA TYR A 279 -13.82 23.64 -4.66
C TYR A 279 -15.18 24.04 -4.06
N THR A 280 -15.16 24.93 -3.06
CA THR A 280 -16.38 25.41 -2.39
C THR A 280 -17.19 26.33 -3.30
N SER A 281 -16.53 27.19 -4.08
CA SER A 281 -17.20 28.14 -4.97
C SER A 281 -17.86 27.46 -6.17
N TRP A 282 -17.22 26.43 -6.75
CA TRP A 282 -17.72 25.75 -7.95
C TRP A 282 -18.70 24.61 -7.66
N LYS A 283 -18.68 24.01 -6.46
CA LYS A 283 -19.57 22.91 -6.06
C LYS A 283 -21.02 23.11 -6.50
N ALA A 284 -21.62 24.25 -6.15
CA ALA A 284 -23.04 24.52 -6.40
C ALA A 284 -23.38 24.57 -7.90
N LYS A 285 -22.47 25.14 -8.72
CA LYS A 285 -22.64 25.22 -10.18
C LYS A 285 -22.53 23.84 -10.83
N ILE A 286 -21.55 23.03 -10.40
CA ILE A 286 -21.35 21.66 -10.90
C ILE A 286 -22.52 20.76 -10.52
N GLU A 287 -23.01 20.83 -9.28
CA GLU A 287 -24.19 20.07 -8.85
C GLU A 287 -25.42 20.39 -9.71
N SER A 288 -25.60 21.67 -10.08
CA SER A 288 -26.67 22.11 -10.98
C SER A 288 -26.49 21.55 -12.41
N LEU A 289 -25.25 21.55 -12.92
CA LEU A 289 -24.91 20.97 -14.24
C LEU A 289 -25.23 19.47 -14.28
N ILE A 290 -24.80 18.71 -13.26
CA ILE A 290 -25.07 17.26 -13.11
C ILE A 290 -26.58 16.98 -13.12
N LYS A 291 -27.39 17.82 -12.43
CA LYS A 291 -28.85 17.69 -12.43
C LYS A 291 -29.45 17.88 -13.82
N LYS A 292 -29.00 18.89 -14.57
CA LYS A 292 -29.45 19.14 -15.94
C LYS A 292 -29.03 18.03 -16.90
N GLN A 293 -27.81 17.53 -16.78
CA GLN A 293 -27.32 16.39 -17.56
C GLN A 293 -28.21 15.16 -17.34
N ASN A 294 -28.50 14.82 -16.08
CA ASN A 294 -29.37 13.69 -15.74
C ASN A 294 -30.80 13.86 -16.29
N GLN A 295 -31.32 15.10 -16.36
CA GLN A 295 -32.61 15.36 -17.00
C GLN A 295 -32.58 15.08 -18.50
N ILE A 296 -31.53 15.54 -19.19
CA ILE A 296 -31.33 15.25 -20.62
C ILE A 296 -31.27 13.74 -20.86
N ILE A 297 -30.47 13.02 -20.07
CA ILE A 297 -30.33 11.56 -20.21
C ILE A 297 -31.67 10.85 -19.96
N ASN A 298 -32.40 11.24 -18.93
CA ASN A 298 -33.70 10.65 -18.63
C ASN A 298 -34.74 10.90 -19.74
N ASN A 299 -34.61 12.02 -20.45
CA ASN A 299 -35.44 12.35 -21.61
C ASN A 299 -35.02 11.55 -22.84
N ILE A 300 -33.70 11.42 -23.11
CA ILE A 300 -33.16 10.58 -24.19
C ILE A 300 -33.58 9.11 -24.01
N LEU A 301 -33.58 8.62 -22.77
CA LEU A 301 -33.99 7.25 -22.44
C LEU A 301 -35.51 7.06 -22.38
N SER A 302 -36.30 8.13 -22.50
CA SER A 302 -37.76 8.05 -22.45
C SER A 302 -38.32 7.46 -23.75
N GLY A 303 -39.07 6.36 -23.66
CA GLY A 303 -39.64 5.69 -24.85
C GLY A 303 -38.64 4.81 -25.62
N VAL A 304 -37.44 4.57 -25.06
CA VAL A 304 -36.47 3.63 -25.65
C VAL A 304 -36.94 2.17 -25.51
N GLU A 305 -37.58 1.81 -24.38
CA GLU A 305 -38.09 0.46 -24.10
C GLU A 305 -39.12 0.00 -25.16
N ASP A 306 -39.99 0.91 -25.60
CA ASP A 306 -41.07 0.61 -26.56
C ASP A 306 -40.56 0.48 -28.02
N ASN A 307 -39.35 0.96 -28.32
CA ASN A 307 -38.83 1.06 -29.69
C ASN A 307 -37.63 0.14 -29.99
N ILE A 308 -37.26 -0.74 -29.04
CA ILE A 308 -36.09 -1.64 -29.18
C ILE A 308 -36.20 -2.53 -30.43
N GLU A 309 -37.41 -2.93 -30.81
CA GLU A 309 -37.66 -3.81 -31.97
C GLU A 309 -37.92 -3.06 -33.29
N THR A 310 -38.29 -1.78 -33.25
CA THR A 310 -38.77 -1.00 -34.41
C THR A 310 -37.71 -0.11 -35.05
N ASP A 311 -36.79 0.49 -34.28
CA ASP A 311 -35.74 1.39 -34.80
C ASP A 311 -34.38 1.14 -34.12
N SER A 312 -33.70 0.07 -34.55
CA SER A 312 -32.45 -0.43 -33.97
C SER A 312 -31.29 0.59 -33.98
N MET A 313 -31.28 1.57 -34.90
CA MET A 313 -30.15 2.51 -35.01
C MET A 313 -30.34 3.72 -34.08
N LYS A 314 -31.53 4.33 -34.06
CA LYS A 314 -31.82 5.44 -33.14
C LYS A 314 -31.79 5.01 -31.68
N VAL A 315 -32.25 3.80 -31.38
CA VAL A 315 -32.12 3.21 -30.04
C VAL A 315 -30.65 3.03 -29.67
N GLY A 316 -29.81 2.57 -30.61
CA GLY A 316 -28.37 2.46 -30.40
C GLY A 316 -27.71 3.81 -30.09
N GLU A 317 -28.05 4.86 -30.85
CA GLU A 317 -27.56 6.23 -30.62
C GLU A 317 -28.01 6.80 -29.28
N ALA A 318 -29.29 6.66 -28.91
CA ALA A 318 -29.82 7.15 -27.63
C ALA A 318 -29.14 6.47 -26.43
N ILE A 319 -28.88 5.17 -26.55
CA ILE A 319 -28.19 4.39 -25.50
C ILE A 319 -26.70 4.77 -25.44
N LEU A 320 -26.06 5.04 -26.59
CA LEU A 320 -24.69 5.54 -26.65
C LEU A 320 -24.55 6.93 -26.01
N ALA A 321 -25.45 7.86 -26.34
CA ALA A 321 -25.50 9.19 -25.73
C ALA A 321 -25.74 9.12 -24.21
N ALA A 322 -26.66 8.26 -23.76
CA ALA A 322 -26.90 8.03 -22.34
C ALA A 322 -25.68 7.39 -21.63
N SER A 323 -25.01 6.45 -22.28
CA SER A 323 -23.80 5.80 -21.74
C SER A 323 -22.64 6.78 -21.59
N ARG A 324 -22.45 7.69 -22.54
CA ARG A 324 -21.42 8.73 -22.46
C ARG A 324 -21.81 9.85 -21.48
N GLY A 325 -23.10 10.18 -21.38
CA GLY A 325 -23.54 11.29 -20.52
C GLY A 325 -23.71 10.94 -19.04
N GLY A 326 -23.99 9.67 -18.73
CA GLY A 326 -24.28 9.22 -17.36
C GLY A 326 -24.37 7.70 -17.28
N PRO A 327 -23.23 6.99 -17.32
CA PRO A 327 -23.21 5.53 -17.42
C PRO A 327 -23.81 4.83 -16.20
N LYS A 328 -23.70 5.46 -15.01
CA LYS A 328 -24.28 4.95 -13.75
C LYS A 328 -25.79 5.28 -13.61
N ASN A 329 -26.45 5.83 -14.63
CA ASN A 329 -27.88 6.15 -14.55
C ASN A 329 -28.75 4.89 -14.36
N ARG A 330 -29.66 4.92 -13.38
CA ARG A 330 -30.53 3.77 -13.01
C ARG A 330 -31.41 3.26 -14.15
N LYS A 331 -31.91 4.13 -15.04
CA LYS A 331 -32.73 3.70 -16.20
C LYS A 331 -31.86 2.97 -17.22
N LEU A 332 -30.67 3.51 -17.51
CA LEU A 332 -29.71 2.88 -18.41
C LEU A 332 -29.27 1.49 -17.90
N GLN A 333 -28.97 1.39 -16.59
CA GLN A 333 -28.57 0.12 -15.99
C GLN A 333 -29.67 -0.96 -16.08
N LYS A 334 -30.94 -0.58 -15.99
CA LYS A 334 -32.07 -1.50 -16.24
C LYS A 334 -32.15 -1.92 -17.71
N LEU A 335 -31.97 -1.00 -18.65
CA LEU A 335 -31.95 -1.30 -20.08
C LEU A 335 -30.83 -2.28 -20.45
N PHE A 336 -29.67 -2.19 -19.80
CA PHE A 336 -28.56 -3.13 -19.99
C PHE A 336 -28.85 -4.56 -19.51
N GLN A 337 -29.94 -4.79 -18.77
CA GLN A 337 -30.40 -6.13 -18.39
C GLN A 337 -31.26 -6.77 -19.50
N ILE A 338 -31.75 -5.98 -20.47
CA ILE A 338 -32.55 -6.48 -21.59
C ILE A 338 -31.62 -7.08 -22.65
N GLN A 339 -32.01 -8.24 -23.18
CA GLN A 339 -31.23 -8.98 -24.17
C GLN A 339 -31.09 -8.17 -25.48
N GLY A 340 -29.88 -8.11 -26.04
CA GLY A 340 -29.60 -7.42 -27.30
C GLY A 340 -29.20 -5.95 -27.18
N VAL A 341 -29.54 -5.27 -26.08
CA VAL A 341 -29.28 -3.83 -25.90
C VAL A 341 -27.78 -3.49 -25.90
N LYS A 342 -26.95 -4.27 -25.19
CA LYS A 342 -25.49 -4.06 -25.20
C LYS A 342 -24.86 -4.24 -26.58
N ARG A 343 -25.44 -5.12 -27.40
CA ARG A 343 -25.00 -5.35 -28.77
C ARG A 343 -25.36 -4.18 -29.68
N LEU A 344 -26.52 -3.55 -29.45
CA LEU A 344 -26.92 -2.31 -30.13
C LEU A 344 -25.96 -1.17 -29.80
N LEU A 345 -25.60 -1.01 -28.51
CA LEU A 345 -24.60 -0.03 -28.07
C LEU A 345 -23.26 -0.22 -28.80
N SER A 346 -22.67 -1.43 -28.76
CA SER A 346 -21.39 -1.68 -29.41
C SER A 346 -21.44 -1.49 -30.93
N LYS A 347 -22.58 -1.79 -31.57
CA LYS A 347 -22.78 -1.56 -33.01
C LYS A 347 -22.82 -0.07 -33.33
N ALA A 348 -23.59 0.71 -32.57
CA ALA A 348 -23.67 2.16 -32.71
C ALA A 348 -22.30 2.81 -32.45
N GLU A 349 -21.62 2.45 -31.36
CA GLU A 349 -20.28 2.96 -31.03
C GLU A 349 -19.29 2.72 -32.19
N SER A 350 -19.27 1.51 -32.76
CA SER A 350 -18.40 1.17 -33.90
C SER A 350 -18.70 2.00 -35.15
N GLU A 351 -19.97 2.31 -35.40
CA GLU A 351 -20.42 3.10 -36.54
C GLU A 351 -20.05 4.58 -36.41
N PHE A 352 -20.29 5.18 -35.24
CA PHE A 352 -19.90 6.57 -34.95
C PHE A 352 -18.37 6.77 -34.94
N ILE A 353 -17.60 5.77 -34.49
CA ILE A 353 -16.13 5.78 -34.61
C ILE A 353 -15.71 5.70 -36.08
N ARG A 354 -16.29 4.78 -36.87
CA ARG A 354 -15.99 4.61 -38.30
C ARG A 354 -16.26 5.89 -39.09
N GLU A 355 -17.32 6.61 -38.74
CA GLU A 355 -17.73 7.85 -39.41
C GLU A 355 -17.08 9.11 -38.84
N LYS A 356 -16.29 8.99 -37.75
CA LYS A 356 -15.68 10.12 -37.02
C LYS A 356 -16.69 11.15 -36.52
N LYS A 357 -17.90 10.70 -36.15
CA LYS A 357 -19.02 11.54 -35.70
C LYS A 357 -19.23 11.53 -34.19
N MET A 358 -18.26 11.05 -33.41
CA MET A 358 -18.42 10.96 -31.96
C MET A 358 -18.65 12.32 -31.30
N SER A 359 -18.08 13.39 -31.86
CA SER A 359 -18.32 14.78 -31.42
C SER A 359 -19.79 15.19 -31.50
N GLU A 360 -20.55 14.68 -32.47
CA GLU A 360 -21.97 15.00 -32.62
C GLU A 360 -22.80 14.48 -31.43
N ILE A 361 -22.42 13.35 -30.84
CA ILE A 361 -23.05 12.80 -29.63
C ILE A 361 -22.64 13.63 -28.40
N ASP A 362 -21.36 13.98 -28.30
CA ASP A 362 -20.85 14.75 -27.17
C ASP A 362 -21.43 16.18 -27.12
N GLU A 363 -21.68 16.79 -28.28
CA GLU A 363 -22.36 18.08 -28.41
C GLU A 363 -23.82 18.07 -27.94
N GLN A 364 -24.48 16.91 -27.87
CA GLN A 364 -25.84 16.80 -27.32
C GLN A 364 -25.85 16.95 -25.79
N LEU A 365 -24.71 16.68 -25.15
CA LEU A 365 -24.55 16.62 -23.70
C LEU A 365 -23.88 17.89 -23.16
N PHE A 366 -23.97 18.12 -21.85
CA PHE A 366 -23.20 19.18 -21.18
C PHE A 366 -21.75 18.76 -20.92
N PHE A 367 -21.53 17.45 -20.73
CA PHE A 367 -20.22 16.84 -20.62
C PHE A 367 -20.33 15.37 -21.06
N SER A 368 -19.23 14.79 -21.50
CA SER A 368 -19.11 13.38 -21.85
C SER A 368 -18.14 12.67 -20.91
N ILE A 369 -18.38 11.37 -20.70
CA ILE A 369 -17.59 10.50 -19.84
C ILE A 369 -17.10 9.35 -20.69
N ASP A 370 -15.80 9.08 -20.62
CA ASP A 370 -15.21 7.83 -21.07
C ASP A 370 -14.85 6.96 -19.87
N GLU A 371 -15.65 5.91 -19.62
CA GLU A 371 -15.41 4.97 -18.51
C GLU A 371 -14.09 4.20 -18.64
N ARG A 372 -13.53 4.06 -19.85
CA ARG A 372 -12.28 3.30 -20.04
C ARG A 372 -11.07 4.10 -19.59
N SER A 373 -11.06 5.40 -19.90
CA SER A 373 -9.99 6.32 -19.54
C SER A 373 -10.26 7.09 -18.24
N ASN A 374 -11.48 7.01 -17.69
CA ASN A 374 -11.96 7.79 -16.55
C ASN A 374 -11.85 9.31 -16.75
N VAL A 375 -11.89 9.77 -18.01
CA VAL A 375 -11.84 11.17 -18.39
C VAL A 375 -13.25 11.72 -18.52
N VAL A 376 -13.44 12.96 -18.06
CA VAL A 376 -14.68 13.72 -18.21
C VAL A 376 -14.36 15.00 -18.99
N ASP A 377 -14.98 15.15 -20.14
CA ASP A 377 -14.76 16.30 -21.03
C ASP A 377 -15.99 17.22 -21.02
N LEU A 378 -15.74 18.51 -20.75
CA LEU A 378 -16.77 19.53 -20.75
C LEU A 378 -17.09 19.98 -22.18
N SER A 379 -18.36 19.87 -22.59
CA SER A 379 -18.77 20.31 -23.92
C SER A 379 -18.90 21.84 -23.99
N GLU A 380 -19.08 22.41 -25.19
CA GLU A 380 -19.41 23.84 -25.32
C GLU A 380 -20.70 24.22 -24.58
N LYS A 381 -21.71 23.34 -24.59
CA LYS A 381 -22.94 23.55 -23.80
C LYS A 381 -22.65 23.58 -22.30
N GLY A 382 -21.72 22.74 -21.84
CA GLY A 382 -21.23 22.74 -20.47
C GLY A 382 -20.53 24.05 -20.09
N ARG A 383 -19.59 24.50 -20.93
CA ARG A 383 -18.84 25.76 -20.73
C ARG A 383 -19.77 26.96 -20.63
N ASN A 384 -20.68 27.11 -21.60
CA ASN A 384 -21.68 28.18 -21.63
C ASN A 384 -22.64 28.16 -20.43
N PHE A 385 -22.87 26.99 -19.82
CA PHE A 385 -23.68 26.89 -18.61
C PHE A 385 -22.93 27.34 -17.35
N LEU A 386 -21.62 27.11 -17.29
CA LEU A 386 -20.78 27.39 -16.12
C LEU A 386 -20.27 28.84 -16.08
N SER A 387 -19.94 29.42 -17.23
CA SER A 387 -19.63 30.85 -17.41
C SER A 387 -20.19 31.39 -18.72
N SER A 388 -20.54 32.68 -18.72
CA SER A 388 -20.99 33.42 -19.92
C SER A 388 -19.82 33.89 -20.79
N ASN A 389 -18.58 33.86 -20.27
CA ASN A 389 -17.36 34.23 -20.97
C ASN A 389 -16.56 32.97 -21.34
N ASN A 390 -16.23 32.80 -22.62
CA ASN A 390 -15.43 31.67 -23.09
C ASN A 390 -13.97 31.74 -22.65
N ASP A 391 -13.44 32.95 -22.40
CA ASP A 391 -12.04 33.17 -22.00
C ASP A 391 -11.72 32.60 -20.61
N ASP A 392 -12.72 32.32 -19.77
CA ASP A 392 -12.55 31.69 -18.45
C ASP A 392 -12.09 30.22 -18.52
N PHE A 393 -12.15 29.60 -19.71
CA PHE A 393 -11.84 28.18 -19.94
C PHE A 393 -10.75 27.96 -20.99
N VAL A 394 -10.04 29.02 -21.40
CA VAL A 394 -8.95 28.95 -22.37
C VAL A 394 -7.64 29.18 -21.63
N ILE A 395 -6.75 28.18 -21.65
CA ILE A 395 -5.41 28.30 -21.07
C ILE A 395 -4.57 29.21 -21.98
N PRO A 396 -4.05 30.35 -21.48
CA PRO A 396 -3.25 31.25 -22.29
C PRO A 396 -1.89 30.65 -22.64
N ASP A 397 -1.46 30.71 -23.91
CA ASP A 397 -0.14 30.21 -24.31
C ASP A 397 0.97 31.16 -23.80
N LEU A 398 1.68 30.74 -22.76
CA LEU A 398 2.78 31.51 -22.18
C LEU A 398 3.91 31.76 -23.18
N GLY A 399 4.19 30.83 -24.10
CA GLY A 399 5.23 30.98 -25.11
C GLY A 399 4.92 32.11 -26.09
N GLU A 400 3.68 32.16 -26.59
CA GLU A 400 3.21 33.23 -27.48
C GLU A 400 3.16 34.58 -26.74
N ILE A 401 2.66 34.60 -25.50
CA ILE A 401 2.59 35.82 -24.68
C ILE A 401 3.99 36.35 -24.36
N TYR A 402 4.92 35.49 -23.95
CA TYR A 402 6.29 35.90 -23.64
C TYR A 402 7.01 36.41 -24.88
N HIS A 403 6.84 35.73 -26.02
CA HIS A 403 7.41 36.18 -27.29
C HIS A 403 6.84 37.54 -27.74
N ASN A 404 5.55 37.80 -27.53
CA ASN A 404 4.93 39.08 -27.84
C ASN A 404 5.37 40.20 -26.87
N LEU A 405 5.59 39.87 -25.60
CA LEU A 405 6.09 40.81 -24.58
C LEU A 405 7.57 41.17 -24.82
N ASP A 406 8.40 40.19 -25.20
CA ASP A 406 9.83 40.39 -25.48
C ASP A 406 10.08 41.19 -26.76
N ASN A 407 9.16 41.13 -27.73
CA ASN A 407 9.20 41.93 -28.96
C ASN A 407 8.51 43.30 -28.83
N GLY A 408 7.96 43.62 -27.64
CA GLY A 408 7.27 44.88 -27.37
C GLY A 408 8.20 46.07 -27.06
N SER A 409 7.62 47.26 -26.95
CA SER A 409 8.33 48.51 -26.59
C SER A 409 8.24 48.88 -25.10
N LEU A 410 8.08 47.86 -24.24
CA LEU A 410 7.98 48.02 -22.78
C LEU A 410 9.36 48.04 -22.11
N SER A 411 9.44 48.60 -20.91
CA SER A 411 10.68 48.57 -20.12
C SER A 411 10.94 47.15 -19.57
N ALA A 412 12.19 46.79 -19.31
CA ALA A 412 12.54 45.45 -18.79
C ALA A 412 11.82 45.09 -17.47
N LYS A 413 11.49 46.10 -16.64
CA LYS A 413 10.74 45.91 -15.40
C LYS A 413 9.25 45.66 -15.66
N ASP A 414 8.66 46.33 -16.66
CA ASP A 414 7.26 46.14 -17.03
C ASP A 414 7.06 44.80 -17.76
N ILE A 415 8.04 44.36 -18.56
CA ILE A 415 8.03 43.02 -19.19
C ILE A 415 8.04 41.93 -18.12
N ALA A 416 8.92 42.03 -17.11
CA ALA A 416 8.96 41.06 -16.02
C ALA A 416 7.64 41.00 -15.25
N MET A 417 7.04 42.15 -14.96
CA MET A 417 5.76 42.23 -14.24
C MET A 417 4.58 41.68 -15.08
N GLU A 418 4.53 41.94 -16.40
CA GLU A 418 3.51 41.37 -17.28
C GLU A 418 3.70 39.86 -17.52
N LYS A 419 4.95 39.38 -17.57
CA LYS A 419 5.25 37.93 -17.59
C LYS A 419 4.77 37.26 -16.31
N GLU A 420 5.03 37.87 -15.15
CA GLU A 420 4.54 37.38 -13.85
C GLU A 420 3.00 37.35 -13.79
N LYS A 421 2.33 38.39 -14.28
CA LYS A 421 0.85 38.42 -14.39
C LYS A 421 0.31 37.35 -15.35
N ALA A 422 0.95 37.17 -16.51
CA ALA A 422 0.55 36.14 -17.46
C ALA A 422 0.71 34.74 -16.87
N GLN A 423 1.81 34.50 -16.15
CA GLN A 423 2.06 33.25 -15.43
C GLN A 423 1.04 33.02 -14.31
N ALA A 424 0.71 34.06 -13.53
CA ALA A 424 -0.30 33.99 -12.48
C ALA A 424 -1.70 33.68 -13.07
N ASN A 425 -2.09 34.35 -14.16
CA ASN A 425 -3.36 34.12 -14.84
C ASN A 425 -3.43 32.71 -15.46
N HIS A 426 -2.35 32.25 -16.10
CA HIS A 426 -2.23 30.88 -16.59
C HIS A 426 -2.42 29.85 -15.47
N SER A 427 -1.74 30.08 -14.32
CA SER A 427 -1.86 29.22 -13.14
C SER A 427 -3.30 29.18 -12.61
N GLU A 428 -3.95 30.35 -12.48
CA GLU A 428 -5.32 30.45 -11.95
C GLU A 428 -6.35 29.77 -12.87
N VAL A 429 -6.26 29.99 -14.19
CA VAL A 429 -7.18 29.38 -15.17
C VAL A 429 -6.97 27.87 -15.23
N SER A 430 -5.71 27.41 -15.24
CA SER A 430 -5.38 25.98 -15.22
C SER A 430 -5.93 25.30 -13.95
N GLU A 431 -5.72 25.89 -12.78
CA GLU A 431 -6.22 25.38 -11.50
C GLU A 431 -7.76 25.30 -11.47
N ARG A 432 -8.43 26.31 -12.04
CA ARG A 432 -9.89 26.35 -12.14
C ARG A 432 -10.45 25.23 -13.02
N ILE A 433 -9.86 25.04 -14.20
CA ILE A 433 -10.25 23.96 -15.12
C ILE A 433 -10.04 22.61 -14.44
N HIS A 434 -8.90 22.44 -13.76
CA HIS A 434 -8.59 21.24 -12.98
C HIS A 434 -9.64 20.96 -11.91
N THR A 435 -9.95 21.95 -11.08
CA THR A 435 -10.96 21.85 -10.01
C THR A 435 -12.33 21.46 -10.56
N ILE A 436 -12.75 22.05 -11.68
CA ILE A 436 -14.02 21.75 -12.34
C ILE A 436 -14.04 20.30 -12.84
N ASN A 437 -12.96 19.84 -13.48
CA ASN A 437 -12.84 18.47 -13.96
C ASN A 437 -12.87 17.45 -12.82
N GLN A 438 -12.14 17.70 -11.72
CA GLN A 438 -12.17 16.82 -10.55
C GLN A 438 -13.55 16.77 -9.89
N LEU A 439 -14.25 17.92 -9.78
CA LEU A 439 -15.64 17.93 -9.29
C LEU A 439 -16.58 17.13 -10.20
N LEU A 440 -16.51 17.32 -11.53
CA LEU A 440 -17.32 16.56 -12.47
C LEU A 440 -17.07 15.06 -12.37
N ARG A 441 -15.79 14.67 -12.27
CA ARG A 441 -15.36 13.29 -12.06
C ARG A 441 -15.88 12.73 -10.74
N ALA A 442 -15.78 13.49 -9.64
CA ALA A 442 -16.26 13.08 -8.32
C ALA A 442 -17.77 12.87 -8.30
N TYR A 443 -18.56 13.73 -8.96
CA TYR A 443 -20.00 13.57 -9.05
C TYR A 443 -20.43 12.44 -9.98
N SER A 444 -19.68 12.17 -11.05
CA SER A 444 -20.10 11.25 -12.13
C SER A 444 -19.57 9.82 -11.97
N LEU A 445 -18.35 9.65 -11.48
CA LEU A 445 -17.67 8.34 -11.43
C LEU A 445 -17.61 7.75 -10.02
N PHE A 446 -17.66 8.56 -8.95
CA PHE A 446 -17.43 8.09 -7.58
C PHE A 446 -18.72 8.04 -6.77
N GLU A 447 -19.08 6.86 -6.31
CA GLU A 447 -20.28 6.59 -5.51
C GLU A 447 -19.91 6.32 -4.04
N LYS A 448 -20.76 6.85 -3.18
CA LYS A 448 -20.69 6.57 -1.75
C LYS A 448 -21.05 5.11 -1.50
N ASP A 449 -20.35 4.50 -0.55
CA ASP A 449 -20.42 3.09 -0.14
C ASP A 449 -19.90 2.08 -1.19
N VAL A 450 -19.29 2.55 -2.28
CA VAL A 450 -18.62 1.72 -3.29
C VAL A 450 -17.14 2.05 -3.35
N GLU A 451 -16.78 3.25 -3.82
CA GLU A 451 -15.38 3.68 -3.90
C GLU A 451 -14.88 4.35 -2.61
N TYR A 452 -15.79 4.91 -1.82
CA TYR A 452 -15.47 5.55 -0.55
C TYR A 452 -16.65 5.50 0.42
N ILE A 453 -16.39 5.72 1.71
CA ILE A 453 -17.39 5.94 2.75
C ILE A 453 -17.14 7.28 3.44
N VAL A 454 -18.16 7.80 4.10
CA VAL A 454 -18.04 9.00 4.95
C VAL A 454 -18.26 8.58 6.40
N GLN A 455 -17.22 8.73 7.23
CA GLN A 455 -17.27 8.38 8.65
C GLN A 455 -16.57 9.47 9.46
N ASP A 456 -17.15 9.84 10.60
CA ASP A 456 -16.63 10.88 11.51
C ASP A 456 -16.32 12.22 10.82
N GLY A 457 -17.11 12.57 9.81
CA GLY A 457 -16.90 13.78 9.01
C GLY A 457 -15.60 13.75 8.18
N LYS A 458 -15.16 12.56 7.74
CA LYS A 458 -14.04 12.37 6.82
C LYS A 458 -14.41 11.37 5.72
N VAL A 459 -13.84 11.56 4.54
CA VAL A 459 -13.92 10.60 3.43
C VAL A 459 -12.85 9.53 3.64
N LEU A 460 -13.23 8.26 3.59
CA LEU A 460 -12.31 7.12 3.67
C LEU A 460 -12.47 6.25 2.44
N ILE A 461 -11.36 5.90 1.80
CA ILE A 461 -11.37 5.08 0.58
C ILE A 461 -11.71 3.64 0.91
N VAL A 462 -12.52 3.00 0.06
CA VAL A 462 -12.78 1.57 0.10
C VAL A 462 -12.06 0.90 -1.06
N ASP A 463 -11.24 -0.11 -0.76
CA ASP A 463 -10.70 -0.97 -1.81
C ASP A 463 -11.85 -1.76 -2.45
N GLN A 464 -12.06 -1.56 -3.75
CA GLN A 464 -13.15 -2.17 -4.50
C GLN A 464 -13.08 -3.71 -4.53
N HIS A 465 -11.88 -4.28 -4.43
CA HIS A 465 -11.70 -5.74 -4.49
C HIS A 465 -11.97 -6.38 -3.13
N THR A 466 -11.47 -5.76 -2.07
CA THR A 466 -11.52 -6.36 -0.72
C THR A 466 -12.66 -5.80 0.14
N GLY A 467 -13.26 -4.67 -0.23
CA GLY A 467 -14.24 -3.93 0.58
C GLY A 467 -13.65 -3.32 1.85
N ARG A 468 -12.32 -3.26 1.97
CA ARG A 468 -11.60 -2.75 3.14
C ARG A 468 -11.52 -1.24 3.12
N VAL A 469 -11.68 -0.64 4.30
CA VAL A 469 -11.47 0.80 4.50
C VAL A 469 -9.98 1.08 4.64
N MET A 470 -9.42 1.81 3.69
CA MET A 470 -7.99 2.15 3.65
C MET A 470 -7.73 3.41 4.47
N HIS A 471 -7.41 3.23 5.75
CA HIS A 471 -7.13 4.33 6.67
C HIS A 471 -5.84 5.05 6.28
N GLY A 472 -5.88 6.39 6.33
CA GLY A 472 -4.72 7.24 5.99
C GLY A 472 -4.45 7.39 4.49
N ARG A 473 -5.23 6.74 3.59
CA ARG A 473 -5.12 6.94 2.14
C ARG A 473 -6.09 8.02 1.66
N GLN A 474 -5.63 8.85 0.74
CA GLN A 474 -6.42 9.87 0.04
C GLN A 474 -6.34 9.65 -1.47
N PHE A 475 -7.33 10.17 -2.21
CA PHE A 475 -7.28 10.15 -3.67
C PHE A 475 -6.34 11.28 -4.12
N SER A 476 -5.49 11.00 -5.10
CA SER A 476 -4.52 11.96 -5.62
C SER A 476 -5.19 13.05 -6.48
N ASP A 477 -4.41 14.06 -6.84
CA ASP A 477 -4.76 15.02 -7.91
C ASP A 477 -6.03 15.85 -7.63
N GLY A 478 -6.18 16.33 -6.39
CA GLY A 478 -7.36 17.12 -5.99
C GLY A 478 -8.67 16.34 -5.88
N MET A 479 -8.66 15.04 -6.21
CA MET A 479 -9.88 14.24 -6.29
C MET A 479 -10.48 13.96 -4.91
N HIS A 480 -9.65 13.82 -3.88
CA HIS A 480 -10.15 13.63 -2.52
C HIS A 480 -10.89 14.88 -2.03
N GLN A 481 -10.33 16.06 -2.32
CA GLN A 481 -10.91 17.36 -2.01
C GLN A 481 -12.21 17.57 -2.77
N ALA A 482 -12.28 17.14 -4.03
CA ALA A 482 -13.52 17.15 -4.81
C ALA A 482 -14.63 16.27 -4.19
N ILE A 483 -14.29 15.08 -3.68
CA ILE A 483 -15.24 14.18 -3.00
C ILE A 483 -15.65 14.74 -1.63
N GLU A 484 -14.71 15.30 -0.87
CA GLU A 484 -15.02 16.00 0.39
C GLU A 484 -15.97 17.17 0.15
N ALA A 485 -15.68 17.98 -0.87
CA ALA A 485 -16.55 19.07 -1.31
C ALA A 485 -17.93 18.53 -1.71
N LYS A 486 -18.01 17.49 -2.55
CA LYS A 486 -19.26 16.81 -2.95
C LYS A 486 -20.11 16.43 -1.75
N GLU A 487 -19.52 15.73 -0.79
CA GLU A 487 -20.21 15.21 0.40
C GLU A 487 -20.45 16.26 1.49
N GLY A 488 -19.95 17.49 1.31
CA GLY A 488 -20.11 18.58 2.29
C GLY A 488 -19.27 18.37 3.55
N VAL A 489 -18.17 17.65 3.42
CA VAL A 489 -17.17 17.41 4.44
C VAL A 489 -16.16 18.57 4.46
N ALA A 490 -15.49 18.80 5.58
CA ALA A 490 -14.42 19.79 5.66
C ALA A 490 -13.30 19.44 4.69
N ILE A 491 -13.06 20.30 3.70
CA ILE A 491 -12.06 20.10 2.66
C ILE A 491 -10.67 20.19 3.30
N GLN A 492 -9.96 19.07 3.28
CA GLN A 492 -8.58 19.01 3.75
C GLN A 492 -7.66 19.72 2.76
N ARG A 493 -6.51 20.19 3.21
CA ARG A 493 -5.53 20.81 2.30
C ARG A 493 -5.07 19.78 1.27
N GLU A 494 -4.73 20.25 0.09
CA GLU A 494 -4.09 19.40 -0.91
C GLU A 494 -2.82 18.77 -0.33
N THR A 495 -2.63 17.50 -0.66
CA THR A 495 -1.50 16.73 -0.16
C THR A 495 -0.58 16.38 -1.31
N GLN A 496 0.71 16.65 -1.14
CA GLN A 496 1.75 16.32 -2.11
C GLN A 496 2.54 15.09 -1.64
N THR A 497 3.02 14.29 -2.57
CA THR A 497 3.92 13.16 -2.26
C THR A 497 5.21 13.69 -1.64
N VAL A 498 5.49 13.31 -0.40
CA VAL A 498 6.73 13.67 0.32
C VAL A 498 7.74 12.54 0.28
N ALA A 499 7.27 11.30 0.32
CA ALA A 499 8.10 10.13 0.19
C ALA A 499 7.30 9.00 -0.46
N THR A 500 7.94 8.24 -1.34
CA THR A 500 7.31 7.11 -2.02
C THR A 500 8.33 6.00 -2.25
N ILE A 501 7.89 4.74 -2.16
CA ILE A 501 8.67 3.56 -2.57
C ILE A 501 7.72 2.46 -3.03
N THR A 502 8.07 1.71 -4.07
CA THR A 502 7.35 0.50 -4.44
C THR A 502 7.69 -0.65 -3.47
N ILE A 503 6.74 -1.56 -3.25
CA ILE A 503 7.00 -2.78 -2.44
C ILE A 503 8.17 -3.57 -3.03
N GLN A 504 8.27 -3.60 -4.35
CA GLN A 504 9.33 -4.24 -5.10
C GLN A 504 10.70 -3.71 -4.71
N ASN A 505 10.91 -2.39 -4.87
CA ASN A 505 12.20 -1.78 -4.57
C ASN A 505 12.50 -1.80 -3.07
N TYR A 506 11.49 -1.71 -2.20
CA TYR A 506 11.68 -1.88 -0.77
C TYR A 506 12.29 -3.26 -0.42
N PHE A 507 11.75 -4.34 -0.96
CA PHE A 507 12.27 -5.68 -0.67
C PHE A 507 13.59 -6.01 -1.37
N ARG A 508 13.92 -5.33 -2.48
CA ARG A 508 15.22 -5.45 -3.16
C ARG A 508 16.38 -4.89 -2.35
N MET A 509 16.12 -4.06 -1.34
CA MET A 509 17.16 -3.52 -0.44
C MET A 509 17.68 -4.56 0.57
N TYR A 510 17.00 -5.68 0.75
CA TYR A 510 17.45 -6.70 1.69
C TYR A 510 18.63 -7.49 1.12
N GLU A 511 19.68 -7.70 1.92
CA GLU A 511 20.83 -8.55 1.54
C GLU A 511 20.40 -9.97 1.19
N LYS A 512 19.39 -10.47 1.91
CA LYS A 512 18.71 -11.71 1.61
C LYS A 512 17.19 -11.57 1.71
N LEU A 513 16.50 -12.15 0.74
CA LEU A 513 15.04 -12.20 0.70
C LEU A 513 14.62 -13.66 0.50
N ALA A 514 13.60 -14.11 1.22
CA ALA A 514 12.98 -15.41 1.05
C ALA A 514 11.46 -15.29 1.22
N GLY A 515 10.73 -16.33 0.80
CA GLY A 515 9.28 -16.31 0.94
C GLY A 515 8.66 -17.69 1.02
N MET A 516 7.44 -17.76 1.52
CA MET A 516 6.68 -19.01 1.55
C MET A 516 5.24 -18.76 1.11
N THR A 517 4.67 -19.71 0.39
CA THR A 517 3.26 -19.67 -0.01
C THR A 517 2.78 -21.05 -0.45
N GLY A 518 1.47 -21.24 -0.61
CA GLY A 518 0.92 -22.45 -1.20
C GLY A 518 0.93 -22.50 -2.73
N THR A 519 1.22 -21.37 -3.39
CA THR A 519 0.94 -21.18 -4.81
C THR A 519 1.86 -20.12 -5.45
N ALA A 520 3.17 -20.40 -5.55
CA ALA A 520 4.16 -19.50 -6.17
C ALA A 520 4.54 -19.90 -7.60
N LEU A 521 4.42 -21.17 -7.96
CA LEU A 521 4.94 -21.73 -9.21
C LEU A 521 4.35 -21.06 -10.46
N THR A 522 3.12 -20.58 -10.38
CA THR A 522 2.46 -19.85 -11.48
C THR A 522 3.18 -18.55 -11.83
N GLU A 523 3.75 -17.88 -10.83
CA GLU A 523 4.42 -16.58 -10.95
C GLU A 523 5.95 -16.68 -10.79
N ALA A 524 6.52 -17.90 -10.90
CA ALA A 524 7.95 -18.12 -10.73
C ALA A 524 8.82 -17.28 -11.68
N GLY A 525 8.32 -17.01 -12.89
CA GLY A 525 8.99 -16.10 -13.83
C GLY A 525 9.07 -14.66 -13.31
N GLU A 526 7.97 -14.14 -12.74
CA GLU A 526 7.90 -12.79 -12.16
C GLU A 526 8.81 -12.67 -10.92
N PHE A 527 8.79 -13.66 -10.03
CA PHE A 527 9.67 -13.70 -8.85
C PHE A 527 11.15 -13.67 -9.24
N MET A 528 11.55 -14.44 -10.25
CA MET A 528 12.93 -14.48 -10.72
C MET A 528 13.32 -13.19 -11.46
N GLU A 529 12.43 -12.61 -12.27
CA GLU A 529 12.73 -11.40 -13.05
C GLU A 529 12.93 -10.19 -12.13
N ILE A 530 12.00 -9.96 -11.18
CA ILE A 530 11.97 -8.78 -10.32
C ILE A 530 12.87 -8.94 -9.10
N TYR A 531 12.73 -10.05 -8.36
CA TYR A 531 13.33 -10.22 -7.03
C TYR A 531 14.52 -11.17 -7.00
N LYS A 532 14.84 -11.82 -8.13
CA LYS A 532 15.85 -12.91 -8.21
C LYS A 532 15.55 -14.08 -7.26
N LEU A 533 14.26 -14.28 -6.95
CA LEU A 533 13.78 -15.36 -6.10
C LEU A 533 13.41 -16.59 -6.92
N ASP A 534 14.10 -17.68 -6.68
CA ASP A 534 13.73 -18.97 -7.27
C ASP A 534 12.61 -19.64 -6.46
N VAL A 535 11.74 -20.41 -7.12
CA VAL A 535 10.62 -21.13 -6.48
C VAL A 535 10.93 -22.63 -6.45
N ILE A 536 10.92 -23.21 -5.23
CA ILE A 536 11.03 -24.66 -5.00
C ILE A 536 9.66 -25.20 -4.59
N GLU A 537 9.16 -26.19 -5.33
CA GLU A 537 7.96 -26.93 -4.97
C GLU A 537 8.29 -28.02 -3.95
N ILE A 538 7.79 -27.85 -2.72
CA ILE A 538 8.01 -28.79 -1.62
C ILE A 538 6.90 -29.85 -1.64
N PRO A 539 7.24 -31.15 -1.51
CA PRO A 539 6.24 -32.21 -1.45
C PRO A 539 5.37 -32.08 -0.20
N THR A 540 4.17 -32.66 -0.28
CA THR A 540 3.26 -32.75 0.87
C THR A 540 3.70 -33.88 1.79
N ASN A 541 3.55 -33.70 3.10
CA ASN A 541 3.84 -34.75 4.09
C ASN A 541 2.94 -35.98 3.89
N GLN A 542 1.67 -35.74 3.55
CA GLN A 542 0.70 -36.78 3.20
C GLN A 542 0.04 -36.50 1.86
N GLN A 543 -0.33 -37.56 1.15
CA GLN A 543 -0.98 -37.46 -0.16
C GLN A 543 -2.34 -36.77 -0.05
N ILE A 544 -2.60 -35.79 -0.92
CA ILE A 544 -3.88 -35.09 -0.98
C ILE A 544 -4.99 -36.04 -1.47
N LEU A 545 -6.01 -36.28 -0.64
CA LEU A 545 -7.18 -37.12 -0.98
C LEU A 545 -8.39 -36.31 -1.46
N ARG A 546 -8.28 -34.99 -1.55
CA ARG A 546 -9.36 -34.11 -2.01
C ARG A 546 -9.78 -34.42 -3.44
N GLN A 547 -11.08 -34.49 -3.69
CA GLN A 547 -11.66 -34.63 -5.03
C GLN A 547 -12.01 -33.25 -5.60
N ASP A 548 -11.34 -32.85 -6.68
CA ASP A 548 -11.63 -31.60 -7.40
C ASP A 548 -12.53 -31.89 -8.60
N HIS A 549 -13.78 -31.43 -8.55
CA HIS A 549 -14.79 -31.61 -9.59
C HIS A 549 -14.63 -30.57 -10.72
N GLU A 550 -15.17 -30.90 -11.90
CA GLU A 550 -15.27 -29.98 -13.04
C GLU A 550 -16.25 -28.82 -12.76
N ASP A 551 -16.07 -27.71 -13.47
CA ASP A 551 -16.88 -26.51 -13.28
C ASP A 551 -18.31 -26.70 -13.80
N LEU A 552 -19.28 -26.24 -13.02
CA LEU A 552 -20.70 -26.21 -13.41
C LEU A 552 -21.03 -24.83 -13.97
N ILE A 553 -21.39 -24.78 -15.26
CA ILE A 553 -21.59 -23.51 -15.97
C ILE A 553 -23.07 -23.33 -16.30
N TYR A 554 -23.60 -22.18 -15.93
CA TYR A 554 -24.99 -21.76 -16.11
C TYR A 554 -25.09 -20.58 -17.10
N LYS A 555 -26.27 -20.38 -17.67
CA LYS A 555 -26.51 -19.29 -18.62
C LYS A 555 -26.63 -17.95 -17.90
N THR A 556 -27.32 -17.93 -16.77
CA THR A 556 -27.59 -16.71 -15.99
C THR A 556 -27.06 -16.79 -14.55
N LYS A 557 -26.79 -15.63 -13.94
CA LYS A 557 -26.41 -15.58 -12.51
C LYS A 557 -27.51 -16.13 -11.60
N ARG A 558 -28.78 -15.97 -11.98
CA ARG A 558 -29.92 -16.44 -11.19
C ARG A 558 -29.93 -17.97 -11.06
N GLU A 559 -29.73 -18.68 -12.17
CA GLU A 559 -29.63 -20.15 -12.18
C GLU A 559 -28.44 -20.62 -11.35
N LYS A 560 -27.27 -19.99 -11.55
CA LYS A 560 -26.06 -20.25 -10.77
C LYS A 560 -26.34 -20.19 -9.27
N TYR A 561 -26.92 -19.09 -8.78
CA TYR A 561 -27.17 -18.92 -7.34
C TYR A 561 -28.22 -19.88 -6.80
N ASN A 562 -29.25 -20.23 -7.57
CA ASN A 562 -30.22 -21.23 -7.15
C ASN A 562 -29.57 -22.60 -6.97
N ALA A 563 -28.72 -23.01 -7.92
CA ALA A 563 -28.00 -24.28 -7.84
C ALA A 563 -26.98 -24.31 -6.68
N VAL A 564 -26.32 -23.17 -6.39
CA VAL A 564 -25.44 -23.02 -5.23
C VAL A 564 -26.22 -23.25 -3.93
N ILE A 565 -27.40 -22.63 -3.79
CA ILE A 565 -28.25 -22.78 -2.59
C ILE A 565 -28.73 -24.22 -2.43
N GLU A 566 -29.22 -24.85 -3.50
CA GLU A 566 -29.65 -26.25 -3.49
C GLU A 566 -28.51 -27.18 -3.05
N LYS A 567 -27.28 -26.94 -3.54
CA LYS A 567 -26.13 -27.73 -3.12
C LYS A 567 -25.76 -27.52 -1.65
N ILE A 568 -25.86 -26.29 -1.14
CA ILE A 568 -25.63 -26.00 0.29
C ILE A 568 -26.69 -26.68 1.15
N GLU A 569 -27.96 -26.69 0.72
CA GLU A 569 -29.05 -27.38 1.41
C GLU A 569 -28.81 -28.90 1.51
N GLU A 570 -28.38 -29.53 0.41
CA GLU A 570 -28.00 -30.94 0.36
C GLU A 570 -26.87 -31.26 1.36
N LEU A 571 -25.80 -30.47 1.34
CA LEU A 571 -24.62 -30.67 2.19
C LEU A 571 -24.93 -30.43 3.67
N HIS A 572 -25.72 -29.40 3.97
CA HIS A 572 -26.18 -29.12 5.32
C HIS A 572 -27.11 -30.23 5.83
N ALA A 573 -27.99 -30.79 4.99
CA ALA A 573 -28.82 -31.94 5.37
C ALA A 573 -27.97 -33.19 5.70
N LYS A 574 -26.85 -33.38 4.99
CA LYS A 574 -25.87 -34.45 5.26
C LYS A 574 -25.03 -34.19 6.52
N GLY A 575 -24.92 -32.94 6.97
CA GLY A 575 -24.07 -32.55 8.10
C GLY A 575 -22.68 -32.02 7.71
N GLN A 576 -22.37 -31.98 6.41
CA GLN A 576 -21.03 -31.69 5.89
C GLN A 576 -20.76 -30.18 5.92
N PRO A 577 -19.62 -29.71 6.47
CA PRO A 577 -19.29 -28.28 6.48
C PRO A 577 -18.98 -27.77 5.07
N VAL A 578 -19.40 -26.52 4.81
CA VAL A 578 -19.25 -25.86 3.52
C VAL A 578 -18.56 -24.51 3.68
N LEU A 579 -17.48 -24.31 2.91
CA LEU A 579 -16.87 -23.00 2.70
C LEU A 579 -17.20 -22.50 1.29
N VAL A 580 -17.95 -21.41 1.22
CA VAL A 580 -18.35 -20.77 -0.03
C VAL A 580 -17.45 -19.58 -0.33
N GLY A 581 -16.68 -19.65 -1.42
CA GLY A 581 -15.84 -18.53 -1.89
C GLY A 581 -16.56 -17.69 -2.94
N THR A 582 -16.69 -16.40 -2.68
CA THR A 582 -17.28 -15.41 -3.60
C THR A 582 -16.22 -14.46 -4.13
N THR A 583 -16.45 -13.85 -5.30
CA THR A 583 -15.44 -12.97 -5.95
C THR A 583 -15.53 -11.50 -5.50
N SER A 584 -16.66 -11.10 -4.90
CA SER A 584 -16.86 -9.75 -4.39
C SER A 584 -17.74 -9.72 -3.14
N VAL A 585 -17.69 -8.60 -2.42
CA VAL A 585 -18.54 -8.38 -1.23
C VAL A 585 -20.01 -8.37 -1.61
N GLU A 586 -20.36 -7.79 -2.77
CA GLU A 586 -21.73 -7.77 -3.28
C GLU A 586 -22.28 -9.19 -3.51
N GLU A 587 -21.48 -10.09 -4.08
CA GLU A 587 -21.87 -11.49 -4.26
C GLU A 587 -22.09 -12.18 -2.91
N SER A 588 -21.20 -11.95 -1.93
CA SER A 588 -21.33 -12.52 -0.59
C SER A 588 -22.60 -12.08 0.13
N GLU A 589 -22.94 -10.78 0.07
CA GLU A 589 -24.14 -10.22 0.70
C GLU A 589 -25.42 -10.68 -0.01
N THR A 590 -25.36 -10.86 -1.33
CA THR A 590 -26.47 -11.41 -2.10
C THR A 590 -26.74 -12.86 -1.71
N LEU A 591 -25.69 -13.69 -1.65
CA LEU A 591 -25.81 -15.08 -1.22
C LEU A 591 -26.27 -15.19 0.23
N ALA A 592 -25.73 -14.37 1.14
CA ALA A 592 -26.15 -14.33 2.53
C ALA A 592 -27.62 -13.93 2.71
N ARG A 593 -28.15 -13.02 1.88
CA ARG A 593 -29.58 -12.69 1.85
C ARG A 593 -30.43 -13.87 1.36
N MET A 594 -29.95 -14.65 0.40
CA MET A 594 -30.64 -15.85 -0.10
C MET A 594 -30.67 -16.96 0.96
N LEU A 595 -29.53 -17.25 1.61
CA LEU A 595 -29.47 -18.22 2.71
C LEU A 595 -30.31 -17.82 3.93
N ARG A 596 -30.41 -16.52 4.24
CA ARG A 596 -31.33 -16.02 5.28
C ARG A 596 -32.79 -16.36 4.97
N ARG A 597 -33.19 -16.35 3.69
CA ARG A 597 -34.56 -16.71 3.28
C ARG A 597 -34.83 -18.21 3.39
N THR A 598 -33.83 -19.06 3.16
CA THR A 598 -33.92 -20.52 3.34
C THR A 598 -33.76 -20.97 4.79
N LYS A 599 -33.48 -20.03 5.71
CA LYS A 599 -33.30 -20.24 7.16
C LYS A 599 -32.07 -21.09 7.51
N LEU A 600 -31.07 -21.13 6.63
CA LEU A 600 -29.81 -21.80 6.92
C LEU A 600 -28.88 -20.89 7.74
N PRO A 601 -28.37 -21.35 8.90
CA PRO A 601 -27.42 -20.58 9.70
C PRO A 601 -26.07 -20.49 8.97
N HIS A 602 -25.56 -19.28 8.80
CA HIS A 602 -24.30 -19.05 8.10
C HIS A 602 -23.54 -17.85 8.68
N ASN A 603 -22.23 -17.84 8.45
CA ASN A 603 -21.36 -16.70 8.75
C ASN A 603 -20.80 -16.11 7.46
N VAL A 604 -20.52 -14.81 7.46
CA VAL A 604 -19.95 -14.09 6.31
C VAL A 604 -18.64 -13.43 6.73
N LEU A 605 -17.59 -13.65 5.94
CA LEU A 605 -16.26 -13.08 6.12
C LEU A 605 -16.00 -12.07 5.01
N ASN A 606 -15.91 -10.80 5.39
CA ASN A 606 -15.78 -9.66 4.47
C ASN A 606 -14.44 -8.92 4.63
N ALA A 607 -13.44 -9.56 5.25
CA ALA A 607 -12.11 -9.01 5.47
C ALA A 607 -12.07 -7.69 6.27
N LYS A 608 -13.10 -7.42 7.09
CA LYS A 608 -13.27 -6.18 7.88
C LYS A 608 -12.75 -6.32 9.32
N GLN A 609 -12.87 -7.50 9.92
CA GLN A 609 -12.51 -7.72 11.33
C GLN A 609 -11.73 -9.03 11.50
N HIS A 610 -10.41 -8.96 11.33
CA HIS A 610 -9.54 -10.14 11.24
C HIS A 610 -9.59 -11.08 12.45
N GLN A 611 -9.70 -10.56 13.68
CA GLN A 611 -9.79 -11.40 14.88
C GLN A 611 -11.09 -12.21 14.91
N SER A 612 -12.24 -11.57 14.71
CA SER A 612 -13.53 -12.26 14.65
C SER A 612 -13.61 -13.26 13.48
N GLU A 613 -12.98 -12.92 12.36
CA GLU A 613 -12.90 -13.79 11.19
C GLU A 613 -12.07 -15.04 11.50
N ALA A 614 -10.94 -14.91 12.17
CA ALA A 614 -10.12 -16.05 12.57
C ALA A 614 -10.90 -17.01 13.48
N GLU A 615 -11.68 -16.48 14.44
CA GLU A 615 -12.54 -17.30 15.31
C GLU A 615 -13.65 -18.03 14.53
N ILE A 616 -14.24 -17.37 13.53
CA ILE A 616 -15.25 -17.99 12.67
C ILE A 616 -14.61 -19.08 11.80
N VAL A 617 -13.44 -18.82 11.21
CA VAL A 617 -12.72 -19.75 10.33
C VAL A 617 -12.28 -20.98 11.11
N ALA A 618 -11.78 -20.82 12.34
CA ALA A 618 -11.41 -21.94 13.20
C ALA A 618 -12.59 -22.89 13.47
N ARG A 619 -13.83 -22.37 13.46
CA ARG A 619 -15.07 -23.14 13.64
C ARG A 619 -15.71 -23.59 12.33
N ALA A 620 -15.19 -23.18 11.18
CA ALA A 620 -15.78 -23.47 9.86
C ALA A 620 -15.72 -24.96 9.49
N GLY A 621 -14.87 -25.75 10.17
CA GLY A 621 -14.74 -27.19 9.96
C GLY A 621 -15.66 -28.05 10.83
N HIS A 622 -16.57 -27.48 11.61
CA HIS A 622 -17.54 -28.24 12.41
C HIS A 622 -18.77 -28.66 11.60
N LYS A 623 -19.46 -29.73 12.04
CA LYS A 623 -20.70 -30.20 11.41
C LYS A 623 -21.73 -29.08 11.24
N ASN A 624 -22.42 -29.06 10.10
CA ASN A 624 -23.40 -28.04 9.70
C ASN A 624 -22.86 -26.60 9.57
N ALA A 625 -21.55 -26.37 9.65
CA ALA A 625 -21.01 -25.02 9.49
C ALA A 625 -21.11 -24.57 8.02
N ILE A 626 -21.75 -23.41 7.79
CA ILE A 626 -21.77 -22.73 6.50
C ILE A 626 -21.03 -21.41 6.65
N THR A 627 -19.93 -21.26 5.92
CA THR A 627 -19.11 -20.05 5.96
C THR A 627 -18.99 -19.48 4.56
N ILE A 628 -19.39 -18.22 4.36
CA ILE A 628 -19.19 -17.47 3.14
C ILE A 628 -17.93 -16.62 3.33
N SER A 629 -17.00 -16.70 2.38
CA SER A 629 -15.77 -15.92 2.36
C SER A 629 -15.69 -15.12 1.08
N THR A 630 -15.62 -13.80 1.22
CA THR A 630 -15.31 -12.91 0.10
C THR A 630 -13.82 -12.99 -0.23
N ASN A 631 -13.50 -13.32 -1.48
CA ASN A 631 -12.14 -13.53 -1.98
C ASN A 631 -11.35 -14.50 -1.09
N MET A 632 -10.52 -13.96 -0.21
CA MET A 632 -9.64 -14.69 0.70
C MET A 632 -9.75 -14.20 2.15
N ALA A 633 -10.93 -13.75 2.57
CA ALA A 633 -11.17 -13.49 3.99
C ALA A 633 -10.86 -14.74 4.84
N GLY A 634 -10.30 -14.54 6.05
CA GLY A 634 -9.82 -15.66 6.86
C GLY A 634 -8.48 -16.29 6.43
N ARG A 635 -7.66 -15.56 5.66
CA ARG A 635 -6.31 -16.02 5.30
C ARG A 635 -5.39 -16.15 6.53
N GLY A 636 -4.43 -17.08 6.45
CA GLY A 636 -3.49 -17.37 7.54
C GLY A 636 -4.10 -18.17 8.70
N THR A 637 -5.40 -18.48 8.69
CA THR A 637 -6.06 -19.33 9.68
C THR A 637 -6.39 -20.71 9.08
N ASP A 638 -6.06 -21.76 9.82
CA ASP A 638 -6.32 -23.15 9.45
C ASP A 638 -7.75 -23.56 9.80
N ILE A 639 -8.38 -24.37 8.95
CA ILE A 639 -9.73 -24.91 9.18
C ILE A 639 -9.57 -26.36 9.60
N LYS A 640 -9.60 -26.60 10.91
CA LYS A 640 -9.52 -27.96 11.47
C LYS A 640 -10.88 -28.63 11.37
N LEU A 641 -10.90 -29.87 10.89
CA LEU A 641 -12.12 -30.67 10.83
C LEU A 641 -12.53 -31.11 12.23
N GLY A 642 -13.79 -30.89 12.60
CA GLY A 642 -14.33 -31.35 13.86
C GLY A 642 -14.61 -32.86 13.88
N ASP A 643 -14.92 -33.39 15.06
CA ASP A 643 -15.16 -34.82 15.26
C ASP A 643 -16.26 -35.37 14.33
N GLY A 644 -15.94 -36.46 13.62
CA GLY A 644 -16.85 -37.14 12.70
C GLY A 644 -17.15 -36.38 11.40
N VAL A 645 -16.40 -35.34 11.04
CA VAL A 645 -16.53 -34.62 9.76
C VAL A 645 -15.83 -35.35 8.61
N ILE A 646 -14.72 -36.05 8.89
CA ILE A 646 -14.00 -36.84 7.89
C ILE A 646 -14.92 -37.91 7.28
N GLU A 647 -15.72 -38.58 8.11
CA GLU A 647 -16.71 -39.60 7.68
C GLU A 647 -17.83 -39.01 6.80
N LEU A 648 -18.10 -37.70 6.93
CA LEU A 648 -19.09 -36.99 6.11
C LEU A 648 -18.54 -36.57 4.74
N GLY A 649 -17.27 -36.87 4.45
CA GLY A 649 -16.57 -36.45 3.22
C GLY A 649 -15.64 -35.24 3.41
N GLY A 650 -15.43 -34.80 4.65
CA GLY A 650 -14.55 -33.66 4.97
C GLY A 650 -15.13 -32.30 4.59
N LEU A 651 -14.27 -31.27 4.53
CA LEU A 651 -14.69 -29.91 4.18
C LEU A 651 -15.02 -29.80 2.69
N TYR A 652 -16.21 -29.28 2.38
CA TYR A 652 -16.65 -29.01 1.02
C TYR A 652 -16.34 -27.56 0.61
N ILE A 653 -15.63 -27.38 -0.49
CA ILE A 653 -15.30 -26.07 -1.05
C ILE A 653 -16.21 -25.76 -2.23
N LEU A 654 -16.89 -24.62 -2.18
CA LEU A 654 -17.79 -24.17 -3.24
C LEU A 654 -17.37 -22.77 -3.72
N GLY A 655 -16.89 -22.65 -4.95
CA GLY A 655 -16.64 -21.34 -5.58
C GLY A 655 -17.87 -20.84 -6.34
N THR A 656 -18.27 -19.58 -6.17
CA THR A 656 -19.41 -18.99 -6.92
C THR A 656 -18.99 -18.22 -8.17
N GLY A 657 -17.71 -18.30 -8.53
CA GLY A 657 -17.06 -17.58 -9.61
C GLY A 657 -15.60 -17.99 -9.70
N ARG A 658 -14.97 -17.72 -10.85
CA ARG A 658 -13.51 -17.82 -11.00
C ARG A 658 -12.90 -16.45 -10.75
N HIS A 659 -11.79 -16.43 -10.01
CA HIS A 659 -11.02 -15.21 -9.84
C HIS A 659 -10.23 -14.88 -11.11
N GLU A 660 -9.72 -13.66 -11.22
CA GLU A 660 -8.85 -13.24 -12.33
C GLU A 660 -7.58 -14.08 -12.43
N SER A 661 -7.07 -14.50 -11.26
CA SER A 661 -5.90 -15.36 -11.15
C SER A 661 -6.29 -16.78 -10.71
N ARG A 662 -5.70 -17.77 -11.39
CA ARG A 662 -5.86 -19.19 -11.05
C ARG A 662 -5.29 -19.50 -9.67
N ARG A 663 -4.29 -18.74 -9.22
CA ARG A 663 -3.66 -18.86 -7.91
C ARG A 663 -4.69 -18.77 -6.78
N ILE A 664 -5.57 -17.78 -6.83
CA ILE A 664 -6.59 -17.53 -5.80
C ILE A 664 -7.59 -18.70 -5.76
N ASP A 665 -7.98 -19.23 -6.93
CA ASP A 665 -8.84 -20.41 -7.00
C ASP A 665 -8.19 -21.64 -6.36
N LEU A 666 -6.88 -21.86 -6.61
CA LEU A 666 -6.12 -22.95 -5.99
C LEU A 666 -6.00 -22.78 -4.47
N GLN A 667 -5.88 -21.55 -3.98
CA GLN A 667 -5.85 -21.26 -2.56
C GLN A 667 -7.19 -21.53 -1.88
N LEU A 668 -8.30 -21.21 -2.54
CA LEU A 668 -9.64 -21.56 -2.07
C LEU A 668 -9.81 -23.08 -1.99
N ARG A 669 -9.41 -23.82 -3.04
CA ARG A 669 -9.41 -25.31 -3.02
C ARG A 669 -8.53 -25.87 -1.91
N GLY A 670 -7.34 -25.30 -1.73
CA GLY A 670 -6.38 -25.66 -0.68
C GLY A 670 -6.86 -25.41 0.76
N ARG A 671 -8.07 -24.87 0.95
CA ARG A 671 -8.71 -24.85 2.27
C ARG A 671 -9.16 -26.24 2.72
N SER A 672 -9.40 -27.17 1.79
CA SER A 672 -9.79 -28.56 2.06
C SER A 672 -8.70 -29.56 1.67
N GLY A 673 -8.75 -30.75 2.28
CA GLY A 673 -7.83 -31.87 2.04
C GLY A 673 -6.42 -31.66 2.56
N ARG A 674 -6.29 -31.07 3.76
CA ARG A 674 -5.00 -30.78 4.40
C ARG A 674 -4.46 -32.04 5.09
N GLN A 675 -3.15 -32.26 5.07
CA GLN A 675 -2.50 -33.42 5.72
C GLN A 675 -3.21 -34.77 5.43
N GLY A 676 -3.66 -34.97 4.19
CA GLY A 676 -4.33 -36.21 3.78
C GLY A 676 -5.82 -36.30 4.09
N ASP A 677 -6.43 -35.25 4.66
CA ASP A 677 -7.88 -35.23 4.91
C ASP A 677 -8.70 -35.47 3.62
N SER A 678 -9.85 -36.11 3.79
CA SER A 678 -10.88 -36.17 2.74
C SER A 678 -11.48 -34.78 2.51
N GLY A 679 -11.97 -34.54 1.30
CA GLY A 679 -12.57 -33.26 0.96
C GLY A 679 -13.03 -33.21 -0.49
N GLU A 680 -13.83 -32.19 -0.80
CA GLU A 680 -14.34 -31.98 -2.15
C GLU A 680 -14.26 -30.50 -2.54
N SER A 681 -14.06 -30.20 -3.82
CA SER A 681 -14.18 -28.84 -4.34
C SER A 681 -14.91 -28.77 -5.67
N ILE A 682 -15.73 -27.73 -5.85
CA ILE A 682 -16.44 -27.45 -7.11
C ILE A 682 -16.61 -25.95 -7.31
N PHE A 683 -16.72 -25.51 -8.57
CA PHE A 683 -17.00 -24.12 -8.92
C PHE A 683 -18.27 -24.01 -9.76
N PHE A 684 -19.11 -23.05 -9.41
CA PHE A 684 -20.35 -22.67 -10.09
C PHE A 684 -20.12 -21.35 -10.82
N LEU A 685 -20.33 -21.33 -12.13
CA LEU A 685 -20.03 -20.18 -13.00
C LEU A 685 -21.24 -19.79 -13.84
N SER A 686 -21.29 -18.53 -14.27
CA SER A 686 -22.29 -18.00 -15.20
C SER A 686 -21.62 -17.30 -16.39
N LEU A 687 -22.24 -17.35 -17.57
CA LEU A 687 -21.80 -16.57 -18.74
C LEU A 687 -21.88 -15.06 -18.51
N GLU A 688 -22.69 -14.63 -17.55
CA GLU A 688 -22.85 -13.24 -17.14
C GLU A 688 -21.79 -12.80 -16.10
N ASP A 689 -20.93 -13.71 -15.63
CA ASP A 689 -19.86 -13.37 -14.69
C ASP A 689 -18.82 -12.47 -15.35
N ASN A 690 -18.17 -11.62 -14.55
CA ASN A 690 -17.27 -10.57 -15.06
C ASN A 690 -16.13 -11.15 -15.90
N LEU A 691 -15.51 -12.25 -15.45
CA LEU A 691 -14.46 -12.95 -16.19
C LEU A 691 -14.93 -13.41 -17.58
N MET A 692 -16.16 -13.92 -17.68
CA MET A 692 -16.73 -14.44 -18.92
C MET A 692 -17.10 -13.31 -19.89
N ARG A 693 -17.57 -12.17 -19.36
CA ARG A 693 -17.85 -10.96 -20.16
C ARG A 693 -16.60 -10.40 -20.83
N LEU A 694 -15.47 -10.44 -20.15
CA LEU A 694 -14.19 -9.94 -20.68
C LEU A 694 -13.63 -10.80 -21.82
N PHE A 695 -14.00 -12.09 -21.89
CA PHE A 695 -13.44 -13.05 -22.85
C PHE A 695 -14.51 -13.78 -23.65
N GLY A 696 -14.95 -13.14 -24.73
CA GLY A 696 -15.57 -13.82 -25.88
C GLY A 696 -16.89 -14.54 -25.57
N SER A 697 -17.72 -13.96 -24.68
CA SER A 697 -19.10 -14.39 -24.41
C SER A 697 -19.86 -14.69 -25.71
N ASP A 698 -19.67 -13.88 -26.75
CA ASP A 698 -20.38 -14.01 -28.03
C ASP A 698 -20.06 -15.29 -28.79
N ARG A 699 -18.84 -15.84 -28.68
CA ARG A 699 -18.46 -17.06 -29.41
C ARG A 699 -18.94 -18.30 -28.67
N ILE A 700 -18.89 -18.27 -27.34
CA ILE A 700 -19.37 -19.34 -26.46
C ILE A 700 -20.90 -19.36 -26.47
N ALA A 701 -21.55 -18.21 -26.35
CA ALA A 701 -23.01 -18.07 -26.46
C ALA A 701 -23.53 -18.54 -27.82
N LYS A 702 -22.87 -18.19 -28.94
CA LYS A 702 -23.24 -18.71 -30.28
C LYS A 702 -23.12 -20.22 -30.41
N VAL A 703 -22.17 -20.85 -29.72
CA VAL A 703 -22.04 -22.31 -29.68
C VAL A 703 -23.17 -22.90 -28.82
N MET A 704 -23.53 -22.25 -27.72
CA MET A 704 -24.64 -22.66 -26.84
C MET A 704 -26.00 -22.54 -27.51
N ASP A 705 -26.26 -21.44 -28.22
CA ASP A 705 -27.48 -21.24 -29.01
C ASP A 705 -27.60 -22.31 -30.12
N ARG A 706 -26.48 -22.73 -30.73
CA ARG A 706 -26.45 -23.83 -31.72
C ARG A 706 -26.64 -25.21 -31.10
N LEU A 707 -26.21 -25.41 -29.87
CA LEU A 707 -26.37 -26.68 -29.14
C LEU A 707 -27.77 -26.85 -28.55
N GLY A 708 -28.60 -25.81 -28.55
CA GLY A 708 -30.00 -25.88 -28.13
C GLY A 708 -30.18 -26.08 -26.62
N ILE A 709 -29.20 -25.66 -25.82
CA ILE A 709 -29.19 -25.84 -24.36
C ILE A 709 -30.34 -25.03 -23.75
N GLN A 710 -31.19 -25.70 -22.97
CA GLN A 710 -32.39 -25.11 -22.37
C GLN A 710 -32.06 -24.38 -21.05
N GLU A 711 -32.96 -23.49 -20.61
CA GLU A 711 -32.86 -22.86 -19.29
C GLU A 711 -32.84 -23.92 -18.19
N GLY A 712 -31.87 -23.83 -17.27
CA GLY A 712 -31.65 -24.80 -16.20
C GLY A 712 -30.71 -25.99 -16.50
N GLU A 713 -30.24 -26.17 -17.73
CA GLU A 713 -29.27 -27.23 -18.05
C GLU A 713 -27.84 -26.85 -17.64
N VAL A 714 -27.16 -27.76 -16.93
CA VAL A 714 -25.77 -27.57 -16.48
C VAL A 714 -24.81 -27.94 -17.61
N ILE A 715 -23.88 -27.04 -17.90
CA ILE A 715 -22.87 -27.26 -18.93
C ILE A 715 -21.57 -27.71 -18.26
N THR A 716 -21.23 -28.99 -18.43
CA THR A 716 -19.92 -29.53 -18.05
C THR A 716 -19.17 -29.97 -19.29
N HIS A 717 -18.28 -29.13 -19.81
CA HIS A 717 -17.44 -29.52 -20.95
C HIS A 717 -16.01 -29.00 -20.79
N SER A 718 -15.04 -29.92 -20.86
CA SER A 718 -13.61 -29.64 -20.67
C SER A 718 -13.03 -28.56 -21.60
N MET A 719 -13.67 -28.33 -22.76
CA MET A 719 -13.32 -27.22 -23.68
C MET A 719 -13.59 -25.85 -23.04
N VAL A 720 -14.69 -25.70 -22.28
CA VAL A 720 -15.06 -24.43 -21.65
C VAL A 720 -14.15 -24.16 -20.45
N THR A 721 -13.90 -25.16 -19.60
CA THR A 721 -12.90 -25.09 -18.52
C THR A 721 -11.54 -24.63 -19.06
N LYS A 722 -11.04 -25.22 -20.14
CA LYS A 722 -9.78 -24.82 -20.80
C LYS A 722 -9.81 -23.41 -21.38
N SER A 723 -10.98 -22.93 -21.79
CA SER A 723 -11.13 -21.56 -22.32
C SER A 723 -11.05 -20.53 -21.19
N ILE A 724 -11.63 -20.85 -20.04
CA ILE A 724 -11.54 -20.04 -18.81
C ILE A 724 -10.09 -20.00 -18.31
N GLU A 725 -9.39 -21.13 -18.28
CA GLU A 725 -7.97 -21.16 -17.91
C GLU A 725 -7.10 -20.28 -18.83
N ARG A 726 -7.43 -20.22 -20.13
CA ARG A 726 -6.73 -19.32 -21.09
C ARG A 726 -7.04 -17.86 -20.82
N ALA A 727 -8.28 -17.54 -20.45
CA ALA A 727 -8.69 -16.19 -20.07
C ALA A 727 -7.93 -15.72 -18.82
N GLN A 728 -7.88 -16.53 -17.77
CA GLN A 728 -7.12 -16.24 -16.54
C GLN A 728 -5.64 -15.98 -16.85
N LYS A 729 -4.98 -16.87 -17.61
CA LYS A 729 -3.57 -16.68 -18.01
C LYS A 729 -3.33 -15.40 -18.79
N LYS A 730 -4.30 -14.97 -19.62
CA LYS A 730 -4.18 -13.72 -20.37
C LYS A 730 -4.34 -12.50 -19.47
N ILE A 731 -5.21 -12.54 -18.47
CA ILE A 731 -5.34 -11.49 -17.46
C ILE A 731 -4.09 -11.43 -16.57
N GLU A 732 -3.60 -12.58 -16.11
CA GLU A 732 -2.35 -12.66 -15.34
C GLU A 732 -1.18 -12.02 -16.09
N ALA A 733 -1.01 -12.34 -17.38
CA ALA A 733 0.02 -11.73 -18.22
C ALA A 733 -0.18 -10.21 -18.41
N MET A 734 -1.42 -9.74 -18.52
CA MET A 734 -1.73 -8.31 -18.61
C MET A 734 -1.41 -7.57 -17.30
N ASN A 735 -1.80 -8.16 -16.16
CA ASN A 735 -1.51 -7.63 -14.84
C ASN A 735 -0.01 -7.61 -14.56
N PHE A 736 0.72 -8.65 -14.96
CA PHE A 736 2.18 -8.70 -14.91
C PHE A 736 2.80 -7.57 -15.74
N GLY A 737 2.34 -7.36 -16.98
CA GLY A 737 2.80 -6.24 -17.82
C GLY A 737 2.56 -4.88 -17.16
N GLY A 738 1.41 -4.69 -16.52
CA GLY A 738 1.10 -3.48 -15.76
C GLY A 738 2.05 -3.26 -14.57
N ARG A 739 2.29 -4.30 -13.75
CA ARG A 739 3.23 -4.24 -12.63
C ARG A 739 4.67 -3.99 -13.08
N LYS A 740 5.11 -4.67 -14.14
CA LYS A 740 6.44 -4.47 -14.73
C LYS A 740 6.63 -3.03 -15.15
N ASN A 741 5.63 -2.43 -15.81
CA ASN A 741 5.68 -1.03 -16.18
C ASN A 741 5.86 -0.11 -14.95
N ILE A 742 5.08 -0.31 -13.89
CA ILE A 742 5.19 0.47 -12.64
C ILE A 742 6.62 0.41 -12.06
N ILE A 743 7.24 -0.77 -12.07
CA ILE A 743 8.60 -0.98 -11.57
C ILE A 743 9.63 -0.27 -12.45
N GLU A 744 9.50 -0.36 -13.77
CA GLU A 744 10.45 0.27 -14.70
C GLU A 744 10.49 1.80 -14.54
N TYR A 745 9.36 2.43 -14.24
CA TYR A 745 9.28 3.86 -13.89
C TYR A 745 9.85 4.13 -12.49
N ASP A 746 9.51 3.33 -11.49
CA ASP A 746 10.04 3.52 -10.12
C ASP A 746 11.53 3.21 -10.01
N ASP A 747 12.12 2.37 -10.86
CA ASP A 747 13.56 2.11 -10.89
C ASP A 747 14.37 3.39 -11.21
N VAL A 748 13.82 4.28 -12.04
CA VAL A 748 14.41 5.60 -12.30
C VAL A 748 14.38 6.46 -11.05
N MET A 749 13.23 6.49 -10.38
CA MET A 749 13.07 7.21 -9.11
C MET A 749 13.91 6.61 -7.99
N ASN A 750 14.09 5.29 -7.97
CA ASN A 750 14.86 4.59 -6.95
C ASN A 750 16.34 4.96 -7.06
N TYR A 751 16.90 5.00 -8.26
CA TYR A 751 18.28 5.46 -8.45
C TYR A 751 18.50 6.87 -7.91
N GLN A 752 17.59 7.80 -8.21
CA GLN A 752 17.66 9.18 -7.70
C GLN A 752 17.48 9.22 -6.17
N ARG A 753 16.53 8.44 -5.65
CA ARG A 753 16.24 8.31 -4.22
C ARG A 753 17.45 7.80 -3.45
N ASP A 754 18.14 6.79 -3.95
CA ASP A 754 19.31 6.21 -3.28
C ASP A 754 20.42 7.26 -3.12
N ILE A 755 20.68 8.08 -4.14
CA ILE A 755 21.65 9.19 -4.06
C ILE A 755 21.22 10.22 -3.01
N VAL A 756 19.96 10.66 -3.06
CA VAL A 756 19.43 11.67 -2.13
C VAL A 756 19.43 11.15 -0.69
N TYR A 757 18.98 9.91 -0.47
CA TYR A 757 18.89 9.31 0.86
C TYR A 757 20.27 9.01 1.44
N ASN A 758 21.24 8.57 0.63
CA ASN A 758 22.62 8.39 1.08
C ASN A 758 23.22 9.72 1.52
N ARG A 759 23.05 10.77 0.72
CA ARG A 759 23.54 12.12 1.05
C ARG A 759 22.87 12.68 2.31
N ARG A 760 21.56 12.47 2.44
CA ARG A 760 20.78 12.87 3.62
C ARG A 760 21.22 12.10 4.88
N ASN A 761 21.39 10.78 4.77
CA ASN A 761 21.83 9.93 5.89
C ASN A 761 23.26 10.27 6.32
N PHE A 762 24.14 10.62 5.38
CA PHE A 762 25.47 11.15 5.67
C PHE A 762 25.38 12.43 6.50
N ALA A 763 24.58 13.42 6.07
CA ALA A 763 24.39 14.67 6.81
C ALA A 763 23.75 14.47 8.21
N LEU A 764 22.94 13.41 8.37
CA LEU A 764 22.28 13.08 9.62
C LEU A 764 23.21 12.38 10.63
N HIS A 765 24.04 11.44 10.18
CA HIS A 765 24.89 10.60 11.05
C HIS A 765 26.27 11.17 11.30
N GLU A 766 26.86 11.83 10.30
CA GLU A 766 28.24 12.30 10.42
C GLU A 766 28.36 13.44 11.42
N LYS A 767 29.45 13.43 12.19
CA LYS A 767 29.72 14.50 13.14
C LYS A 767 30.23 15.76 12.44
N ASP A 768 31.06 15.59 11.42
CA ASP A 768 31.67 16.67 10.65
C ASP A 768 31.29 16.55 9.16
N ILE A 769 30.56 17.55 8.66
CA ILE A 769 30.14 17.64 7.25
C ILE A 769 31.04 18.57 6.44
N SER A 770 32.16 19.05 7.00
CA SER A 770 33.03 20.02 6.34
C SER A 770 33.58 19.50 5.01
N LYS A 771 33.92 18.21 4.92
CA LYS A 771 34.40 17.59 3.67
C LYS A 771 33.37 17.66 2.55
N GLU A 772 32.13 17.30 2.86
CA GLU A 772 31.00 17.37 1.93
C GLU A 772 30.71 18.81 1.53
N LEU A 773 30.72 19.75 2.49
CA LEU A 773 30.57 21.18 2.18
C LEU A 773 31.68 21.70 1.28
N THR A 774 32.94 21.33 1.51
CA THR A 774 34.06 21.71 0.65
C THR A 774 33.89 21.13 -0.76
N GLN A 775 33.40 19.89 -0.89
CA GLN A 775 33.07 19.30 -2.19
C GLN A 775 31.98 20.10 -2.90
N ILE A 776 30.88 20.42 -2.21
CA ILE A 776 29.78 21.23 -2.77
C ILE A 776 30.27 22.61 -3.22
N ILE A 777 31.12 23.26 -2.43
CA ILE A 777 31.74 24.54 -2.78
C ILE A 777 32.58 24.40 -4.05
N ASN A 778 33.39 23.35 -4.16
CA ASN A 778 34.23 23.13 -5.33
C ASN A 778 33.40 22.87 -6.58
N GLU A 779 32.41 21.98 -6.52
CA GLU A 779 31.50 21.68 -7.63
C GLU A 779 30.78 22.95 -8.12
N TYR A 780 30.19 23.72 -7.19
CA TYR A 780 29.51 24.97 -7.51
C TYR A 780 30.45 26.02 -8.16
N LEU A 781 31.69 26.15 -7.66
CA LEU A 781 32.68 27.08 -8.21
C LEU A 781 33.20 26.61 -9.58
N GLU A 782 33.39 25.30 -9.78
CA GLU A 782 33.77 24.73 -11.06
C GLU A 782 32.70 24.99 -12.13
N ASP A 783 31.43 24.79 -11.78
CA ASP A 783 30.28 25.07 -12.66
C ASP A 783 30.23 26.56 -13.04
N LEU A 784 30.29 27.47 -12.06
CA LEU A 784 30.30 28.91 -12.31
C LEU A 784 31.47 29.36 -13.18
N VAL A 785 32.68 28.87 -12.88
CA VAL A 785 33.89 29.24 -13.64
C VAL A 785 33.79 28.67 -15.05
N SER A 786 33.27 27.46 -15.22
CA SER A 786 33.06 26.88 -16.56
C SER A 786 32.07 27.68 -17.40
N LEU A 787 31.03 28.24 -16.78
CA LEU A 787 30.00 29.05 -17.43
C LEU A 787 30.51 30.43 -17.85
N HIS A 788 31.23 31.13 -16.97
CA HIS A 788 31.64 32.52 -17.18
C HIS A 788 33.05 32.68 -17.77
N CYS A 789 33.92 31.68 -17.61
CA CYS A 789 35.31 31.73 -18.07
C CYS A 789 35.56 30.84 -19.30
N VAL A 790 34.77 31.04 -20.37
CA VAL A 790 34.85 30.25 -21.61
C VAL A 790 35.93 30.81 -22.56
N GLY A 791 36.84 29.95 -23.02
CA GLY A 791 37.86 30.32 -24.00
C GLY A 791 39.05 31.09 -23.41
N ASN A 792 39.56 32.10 -24.14
CA ASN A 792 40.74 32.87 -23.73
C ASN A 792 40.42 33.82 -22.57
N ILE A 793 41.42 34.12 -21.73
CA ILE A 793 41.32 34.99 -20.54
C ILE A 793 40.64 36.35 -20.82
N ASN A 794 40.83 36.91 -22.02
CA ASN A 794 40.24 38.19 -22.39
C ASN A 794 38.72 38.13 -22.65
N ASN A 795 38.16 36.94 -22.82
CA ASN A 795 36.73 36.73 -23.06
C ASN A 795 35.99 36.30 -21.78
N TRP A 796 36.67 36.22 -20.64
CA TRP A 796 36.04 35.82 -19.39
C TRP A 796 35.15 36.94 -18.85
N ASP A 797 33.91 36.61 -18.53
CA ASP A 797 32.98 37.54 -17.89
C ASP A 797 33.23 37.57 -16.37
N THR A 798 34.30 38.27 -16.00
CA THR A 798 34.72 38.43 -14.60
C THR A 798 33.74 39.25 -13.76
N GLN A 799 32.87 40.05 -14.39
CA GLN A 799 31.88 40.86 -13.69
C GLN A 799 30.70 39.99 -13.27
N SER A 800 30.11 39.22 -14.18
CA SER A 800 29.02 38.29 -13.87
C SER A 800 29.47 37.22 -12.87
N LEU A 801 30.70 36.69 -13.02
CA LEU A 801 31.28 35.77 -12.04
C LEU A 801 31.37 36.39 -10.63
N ASN A 802 31.75 37.67 -10.51
CA ASN A 802 31.81 38.33 -9.22
C ASN A 802 30.41 38.52 -8.62
N GLU A 803 29.43 38.92 -9.43
CA GLU A 803 28.05 39.10 -8.98
C GLU A 803 27.47 37.79 -8.41
N ASP A 804 27.65 36.66 -9.10
CA ASP A 804 27.15 35.36 -8.65
C ASP A 804 27.86 34.86 -7.37
N VAL A 805 29.18 34.96 -7.32
CA VAL A 805 29.98 34.56 -6.14
C VAL A 805 29.63 35.44 -4.93
N LEU A 806 29.47 36.75 -5.14
CA LEU A 806 29.05 37.66 -4.08
C LEU A 806 27.62 37.33 -3.63
N ASN A 807 26.70 37.06 -4.55
CA ASN A 807 25.30 36.73 -4.24
C ASN A 807 25.19 35.50 -3.34
N ILE A 808 25.96 34.45 -3.62
CA ILE A 808 25.81 33.16 -2.92
C ILE A 808 26.79 32.99 -1.77
N LEU A 809 28.08 33.23 -1.99
CA LEU A 809 29.13 33.04 -0.97
C LEU A 809 29.39 34.30 -0.15
N GLY A 810 28.95 35.47 -0.60
CA GLY A 810 29.26 36.74 0.07
C GLY A 810 30.73 37.15 -0.06
N ILE A 811 31.44 36.59 -1.04
CA ILE A 811 32.86 36.86 -1.31
C ILE A 811 32.94 37.88 -2.45
N ASP A 812 33.68 38.97 -2.23
CA ASP A 812 33.97 39.95 -3.28
C ASP A 812 35.30 39.61 -3.97
N ILE A 813 35.24 39.43 -5.28
CA ILE A 813 36.37 39.13 -6.15
C ILE A 813 36.91 40.45 -6.70
N ASP A 814 38.10 40.82 -6.25
CA ASP A 814 38.86 41.91 -6.84
C ASP A 814 39.23 41.53 -8.28
N SER A 815 38.54 42.12 -9.28
CA SER A 815 38.65 41.80 -10.71
C SER A 815 40.07 41.94 -11.27
N THR A 816 40.93 42.66 -10.56
CA THR A 816 42.35 42.88 -10.90
C THR A 816 43.28 41.71 -10.50
N LYS A 817 42.82 40.75 -9.68
CA LYS A 817 43.61 39.65 -9.11
C LYS A 817 43.02 38.26 -9.37
N ILE A 818 42.32 38.10 -10.47
CA ILE A 818 41.78 36.82 -10.93
C ILE A 818 42.94 35.98 -11.48
N GLY A 819 43.06 34.72 -11.02
CA GLY A 819 44.18 33.84 -11.38
C GLY A 819 44.33 33.64 -12.90
N THR A 820 45.47 33.11 -13.32
CA THR A 820 45.77 32.89 -14.75
C THR A 820 45.07 31.67 -15.36
N THR A 821 44.50 30.78 -14.54
CA THR A 821 43.79 29.58 -15.00
C THR A 821 42.51 29.34 -14.21
N GLN A 822 41.52 28.66 -14.81
CA GLN A 822 40.26 28.29 -14.17
C GLN A 822 40.48 27.56 -12.83
N GLN A 823 41.38 26.58 -12.78
CA GLN A 823 41.73 25.84 -11.55
C GLN A 823 42.34 26.74 -10.45
N GLN A 824 43.09 27.78 -10.82
CA GLN A 824 43.62 28.74 -9.84
C GLN A 824 42.52 29.62 -9.25
N ILE A 825 41.50 29.96 -10.04
CA ILE A 825 40.34 30.71 -9.56
C ILE A 825 39.55 29.87 -8.57
N VAL A 826 39.18 28.64 -8.96
CA VAL A 826 38.43 27.71 -8.11
C VAL A 826 39.15 27.46 -6.79
N SER A 827 40.45 27.12 -6.82
CA SER A 827 41.22 26.86 -5.60
C SER A 827 41.34 28.08 -4.69
N LYS A 828 41.47 29.30 -5.24
CA LYS A 828 41.54 30.54 -4.46
C LYS A 828 40.20 30.87 -3.80
N LEU A 829 39.10 30.78 -4.55
CA LEU A 829 37.75 31.04 -4.04
C LEU A 829 37.31 29.98 -3.04
N SER A 830 37.60 28.71 -3.31
CA SER A 830 37.35 27.61 -2.38
C SER A 830 38.10 27.81 -1.06
N LYS A 831 39.37 28.24 -1.12
CA LYS A 831 40.12 28.57 0.09
C LYS A 831 39.47 29.72 0.87
N GLN A 832 39.07 30.80 0.21
CA GLN A 832 38.40 31.93 0.85
C GLN A 832 37.05 31.53 1.48
N ALA A 833 36.27 30.69 0.81
CA ALA A 833 35.02 30.16 1.32
C ALA A 833 35.23 29.29 2.58
N ASN A 834 36.23 28.41 2.56
CA ASN A 834 36.59 27.59 3.72
C ASN A 834 37.14 28.45 4.87
N ASP A 835 37.91 29.50 4.60
CA ASP A 835 38.41 30.44 5.60
C ASP A 835 37.23 31.16 6.31
N ILE A 836 36.16 31.52 5.59
CA ILE A 836 34.94 32.09 6.18
C ILE A 836 34.23 31.08 7.08
N ILE A 837 34.12 29.81 6.66
CA ILE A 837 33.51 28.76 7.48
C ILE A 837 34.32 28.54 8.75
N ASN A 838 35.65 28.45 8.64
CA ASN A 838 36.54 28.31 9.79
C ASN A 838 36.42 29.51 10.73
N PHE A 839 36.36 30.73 10.19
CA PHE A 839 36.11 31.93 10.98
C PHE A 839 34.78 31.86 11.74
N LYS A 840 33.70 31.35 11.13
CA LYS A 840 32.42 31.14 11.83
C LYS A 840 32.57 30.10 12.95
N LYS A 841 33.32 29.00 12.74
CA LYS A 841 33.59 27.99 13.78
C LYS A 841 34.45 28.50 14.93
N GLU A 842 35.38 29.42 14.67
CA GLU A 842 36.25 30.02 15.70
C GLU A 842 35.53 31.07 16.57
N ASN A 843 34.59 31.83 15.98
CA ASN A 843 33.90 32.93 16.66
C ASN A 843 32.56 32.54 17.31
N PHE A 844 31.99 31.39 16.95
CA PHE A 844 30.77 30.83 17.53
C PHE A 844 31.05 29.44 18.13
N ASP A 845 30.10 28.86 18.87
CA ASP A 845 30.25 27.47 19.31
C ASP A 845 30.28 26.54 18.10
N GLU A 846 31.39 25.83 17.92
CA GLU A 846 31.64 24.87 16.83
C GLU A 846 30.47 23.88 16.66
N LYS A 847 29.93 23.36 17.77
CA LYS A 847 28.80 22.41 17.72
C LYS A 847 27.52 23.06 17.20
N LEU A 848 27.30 24.34 17.53
CA LEU A 848 26.13 25.09 17.07
C LEU A 848 26.24 25.35 15.57
N VAL A 849 27.44 25.73 15.09
CA VAL A 849 27.70 25.95 13.66
C VAL A 849 27.53 24.65 12.87
N ASP A 850 28.08 23.53 13.34
CA ASP A 850 27.94 22.24 12.67
C ASP A 850 26.48 21.76 12.62
N ASN A 851 25.74 21.86 13.74
CA ASN A 851 24.32 21.52 13.79
C ASN A 851 23.47 22.44 12.90
N PHE A 852 23.81 23.72 12.82
CA PHE A 852 23.17 24.67 11.92
C PHE A 852 23.39 24.30 10.46
N GLN A 853 24.64 24.02 10.07
CA GLN A 853 24.97 23.60 8.70
C GLN A 853 24.22 22.32 8.32
N LYS A 854 24.18 21.31 9.20
CA LYS A 854 23.40 20.07 8.98
C LYS A 854 21.92 20.36 8.82
N PHE A 855 21.35 21.18 9.70
CA PHE A 855 19.93 21.54 9.64
C PHE A 855 19.59 22.22 8.32
N ILE A 856 20.42 23.16 7.85
CA ILE A 856 20.23 23.83 6.56
C ILE A 856 20.35 22.84 5.41
N MET A 857 21.35 21.97 5.41
CA MET A 857 21.54 20.97 4.36
C MET A 857 20.35 20.01 4.28
N LEU A 858 19.95 19.40 5.41
CA LEU A 858 18.80 18.49 5.47
C LEU A 858 17.52 19.16 5.01
N ARG A 859 17.25 20.38 5.49
CA ARG A 859 16.03 21.11 5.12
C ARG A 859 15.99 21.47 3.64
N THR A 860 17.11 21.91 3.08
CA THR A 860 17.18 22.27 1.65
C THR A 860 17.04 21.04 0.76
N ILE A 861 17.67 19.92 1.12
CA ILE A 861 17.49 18.63 0.43
C ILE A 861 16.02 18.21 0.49
N ASP A 862 15.40 18.23 1.68
CA ASP A 862 14.00 17.80 1.86
C ASP A 862 13.03 18.68 1.05
N GLU A 863 13.22 20.01 1.04
CA GLU A 863 12.40 20.95 0.27
C GLU A 863 12.54 20.69 -1.25
N LYS A 864 13.78 20.65 -1.79
CA LYS A 864 14.02 20.46 -3.22
C LYS A 864 13.62 19.07 -3.72
N TRP A 865 13.82 18.04 -2.89
CA TRP A 865 13.39 16.69 -3.22
C TRP A 865 11.86 16.57 -3.30
N GLN A 866 11.12 17.21 -2.40
CA GLN A 866 9.65 17.23 -2.45
C GLN A 866 9.12 17.89 -3.74
N ASP A 867 9.71 19.02 -4.15
CA ASP A 867 9.37 19.69 -5.41
C ASP A 867 9.68 18.81 -6.63
N HIS A 868 10.81 18.12 -6.61
CA HIS A 868 11.20 17.18 -7.65
C HIS A 868 10.24 15.99 -7.73
N LEU A 869 9.84 15.39 -6.60
CA LEU A 869 8.86 14.30 -6.57
C LEU A 869 7.54 14.71 -7.23
N TYR A 870 7.07 15.93 -6.98
CA TYR A 870 5.85 16.44 -7.60
C TYR A 870 5.99 16.62 -9.11
N THR A 871 7.09 17.21 -9.55
CA THR A 871 7.35 17.39 -10.99
C THR A 871 7.53 16.03 -11.70
N MET A 872 8.13 15.04 -11.04
CA MET A 872 8.27 13.67 -11.56
C MET A 872 6.94 12.93 -11.66
N ASP A 873 6.02 13.14 -10.72
CA ASP A 873 4.66 12.61 -10.79
C ASP A 873 3.90 13.21 -12.00
N GLN A 874 3.99 14.53 -12.21
CA GLN A 874 3.42 15.20 -13.39
C GLN A 874 4.02 14.70 -14.71
N LEU A 875 5.34 14.56 -14.77
CA LEU A 875 6.04 14.03 -15.94
C LEU A 875 5.53 12.62 -16.29
N ARG A 876 5.38 11.75 -15.28
CA ARG A 876 4.90 10.38 -15.48
C ARG A 876 3.49 10.35 -16.06
N GLU A 877 2.59 11.24 -15.63
CA GLU A 877 1.22 11.33 -16.17
C GLU A 877 1.20 11.83 -17.62
N GLY A 878 2.05 12.82 -17.95
CA GLY A 878 2.12 13.42 -19.29
C GLY A 878 2.86 12.57 -20.34
N ILE A 879 3.84 11.75 -19.93
CA ILE A 879 4.77 11.07 -20.86
C ILE A 879 4.07 10.02 -21.74
N GLY A 880 2.93 9.49 -21.32
CA GLY A 880 2.14 8.54 -22.10
C GLY A 880 1.72 9.09 -23.47
N LEU A 881 1.55 10.41 -23.58
CA LEU A 881 1.20 11.09 -24.83
C LEU A 881 2.35 11.10 -25.85
N ARG A 882 3.60 10.89 -25.43
CA ARG A 882 4.76 10.79 -26.35
C ARG A 882 4.72 9.51 -27.20
N ALA A 883 3.99 8.47 -26.77
CA ALA A 883 3.81 7.24 -27.54
C ALA A 883 3.15 7.49 -28.92
N TYR A 884 2.32 8.54 -29.04
CA TYR A 884 1.71 8.94 -30.32
C TYR A 884 2.76 9.41 -31.35
N GLY A 885 3.94 9.87 -30.89
CA GLY A 885 5.07 10.27 -31.72
C GLY A 885 6.04 9.13 -32.07
N GLN A 886 5.67 7.86 -31.87
CA GLN A 886 6.53 6.67 -32.09
C GLN A 886 7.82 6.64 -31.25
N LYS A 887 7.92 7.47 -30.21
CA LYS A 887 9.00 7.41 -29.21
C LYS A 887 8.61 6.47 -28.07
N ASN A 888 9.60 5.83 -27.45
CA ASN A 888 9.37 5.01 -26.26
C ASN A 888 9.22 5.92 -25.02
N PRO A 889 8.05 5.95 -24.37
CA PRO A 889 7.80 6.83 -23.23
C PRO A 889 8.76 6.63 -22.05
N LEU A 890 9.20 5.40 -21.80
CA LEU A 890 10.12 5.11 -20.69
C LEU A 890 11.51 5.73 -20.92
N ILE A 891 11.99 5.75 -22.17
CA ILE A 891 13.29 6.34 -22.50
C ILE A 891 13.23 7.86 -22.34
N GLU A 892 12.16 8.49 -22.83
CA GLU A 892 11.98 9.93 -22.67
C GLU A 892 11.80 10.30 -21.18
N TYR A 893 11.05 9.50 -20.40
CA TYR A 893 10.94 9.68 -18.96
C TYR A 893 12.29 9.61 -18.25
N LYS A 894 13.15 8.65 -18.63
CA LYS A 894 14.51 8.53 -18.09
C LYS A 894 15.35 9.76 -18.40
N ASN A 895 15.31 10.24 -19.65
CA ASN A 895 16.11 11.38 -20.08
C ASN A 895 15.63 12.69 -19.45
N GLU A 896 14.34 13.01 -19.55
CA GLU A 896 13.75 14.23 -18.97
C GLU A 896 13.87 14.19 -17.44
N GLY A 897 13.56 13.06 -16.81
CA GLY A 897 13.66 12.89 -15.36
C GLY A 897 15.09 12.96 -14.81
N PHE A 898 16.10 12.51 -15.57
CA PHE A 898 17.51 12.67 -15.20
C PHE A 898 17.97 14.12 -15.29
N ALA A 899 17.60 14.83 -16.37
CA ALA A 899 17.92 16.25 -16.51
C ALA A 899 17.30 17.11 -15.39
N MET A 900 16.04 16.84 -15.04
CA MET A 900 15.37 17.49 -13.90
C MET A 900 16.07 17.19 -12.56
N PHE A 901 16.58 15.98 -12.40
CA PHE A 901 17.32 15.58 -11.20
C PHE A 901 18.69 16.27 -11.09
N GLU A 902 19.44 16.37 -12.18
CA GLU A 902 20.69 17.14 -12.23
C GLU A 902 20.44 18.61 -11.87
N GLU A 903 19.41 19.22 -12.47
CA GLU A 903 19.02 20.59 -12.16
C GLU A 903 18.64 20.76 -10.67
N MET A 904 17.84 19.83 -10.13
CA MET A 904 17.49 19.81 -8.71
C MET A 904 18.73 19.74 -7.82
N MET A 905 19.71 18.90 -8.15
CA MET A 905 20.96 18.76 -7.38
C MET A 905 21.78 20.05 -7.40
N THR A 906 21.93 20.68 -8.57
CA THR A 906 22.62 21.98 -8.70
C THR A 906 21.92 23.06 -7.87
N GLN A 907 20.59 23.18 -8.00
CA GLN A 907 19.80 24.13 -7.20
C GLN A 907 19.88 23.86 -5.69
N THR A 908 19.94 22.59 -5.30
CA THR A 908 20.08 22.18 -3.89
C THR A 908 21.42 22.63 -3.33
N ASN A 909 22.51 22.44 -4.09
CA ASN A 909 23.85 22.89 -3.73
C ASN A 909 23.89 24.42 -3.58
N GLU A 910 23.38 25.14 -4.58
CA GLU A 910 23.32 26.61 -4.61
C GLU A 910 22.58 27.18 -3.38
N GLU A 911 21.35 26.70 -3.14
CA GLU A 911 20.50 27.18 -2.05
C GLU A 911 21.09 26.80 -0.67
N THR A 912 21.74 25.63 -0.56
CA THR A 912 22.44 25.22 0.67
C THR A 912 23.58 26.17 0.99
N LEU A 913 24.45 26.47 0.01
CA LEU A 913 25.55 27.42 0.19
C LEU A 913 25.03 28.81 0.53
N LYS A 914 24.06 29.31 -0.23
CA LYS A 914 23.43 30.62 0.00
C LYS A 914 22.90 30.75 1.43
N ARG A 915 22.15 29.76 1.92
CA ARG A 915 21.62 29.75 3.30
C ARG A 915 22.75 29.70 4.34
N ILE A 916 23.79 28.89 4.15
CA ILE A 916 24.91 28.77 5.09
C ILE A 916 25.72 30.08 5.17
N PHE A 917 26.01 30.71 4.03
CA PHE A 917 26.85 31.91 3.98
C PHE A 917 26.08 33.17 4.39
N ARG A 918 24.83 33.34 3.94
CA ARG A 918 24.02 34.55 4.18
C ARG A 918 23.34 34.60 5.55
N THR A 919 23.14 33.47 6.23
CA THR A 919 22.49 33.50 7.54
C THR A 919 23.41 34.11 8.60
N ASP A 920 22.90 35.13 9.30
CA ASP A 920 23.55 35.74 10.45
C ASP A 920 23.30 34.90 11.72
N LEU A 921 24.37 34.31 12.25
CA LEU A 921 24.35 33.46 13.44
C LEU A 921 24.15 34.27 14.74
N SER A 922 24.33 35.59 14.70
CA SER A 922 24.18 36.48 15.87
C SER A 922 22.79 36.41 16.50
N ASN A 923 21.75 36.20 15.68
CA ASN A 923 20.37 36.09 16.14
C ASN A 923 20.07 34.73 16.79
N LEU A 924 20.76 33.65 16.38
CA LEU A 924 20.54 32.30 16.93
C LEU A 924 20.97 32.21 18.40
N VAL A 925 22.09 32.86 18.77
CA VAL A 925 22.61 32.94 20.15
C VAL A 925 21.60 33.57 21.13
N SER A 926 20.74 34.47 20.66
CA SER A 926 19.69 35.10 21.49
C SER A 926 18.50 34.16 21.80
N THR A 927 18.40 33.05 21.08
CA THR A 927 17.25 32.12 21.14
C THR A 927 17.48 30.98 22.14
N ASP A 928 18.74 30.60 22.40
CA ASP A 928 19.08 29.50 23.33
C ASP A 928 18.72 29.80 24.79
N MET A 929 18.68 31.08 25.21
CA MET A 929 18.15 31.43 26.54
C MET A 929 16.62 31.31 26.68
N ARG A 930 15.88 30.93 25.63
CA ARG A 930 14.41 30.70 25.71
C ARG A 930 13.98 29.26 25.43
N ILE A 931 14.84 28.41 24.88
CA ILE A 931 14.49 27.03 24.51
C ILE A 931 14.57 26.09 25.73
N GLU A 932 15.54 26.27 26.63
CA GLU A 932 15.65 25.45 27.86
C GLU A 932 14.52 25.68 28.89
N GLN A 933 13.88 26.85 28.92
CA GLN A 933 12.77 27.11 29.84
C GLN A 933 11.39 26.66 29.32
N LYS A 934 11.26 26.35 28.03
CA LYS A 934 10.01 25.84 27.45
C LYS A 934 9.89 24.31 27.51
N THR A 935 11.00 23.56 27.47
CA THR A 935 10.98 22.09 27.57
C THR A 935 10.54 21.58 28.94
N LYS A 936 10.88 22.27 30.05
CA LYS A 936 10.37 21.90 31.39
C LYS A 936 8.89 22.25 31.65
N ASN A 937 8.30 23.14 30.87
CA ASN A 937 6.89 23.55 31.05
C ASN A 937 5.93 22.97 29.99
N LEU A 938 6.44 22.23 28.99
CA LEU A 938 5.63 21.54 27.97
C LEU A 938 5.21 20.12 28.38
N GLU A 939 5.92 19.46 29.30
CA GLU A 939 5.55 18.14 29.82
C GLU A 939 4.24 18.15 30.62
N THR A 940 3.88 19.26 31.25
CA THR A 940 2.58 19.41 31.95
C THR A 940 1.41 19.80 31.03
N LYS A 941 1.65 20.22 29.78
CA LYS A 941 0.56 20.64 28.85
C LYS A 941 0.23 19.63 27.75
N LYS A 942 1.15 18.73 27.38
CA LYS A 942 0.84 17.62 26.45
C LYS A 942 -0.15 16.61 27.05
N ASN A 943 -0.16 16.42 28.37
CA ASN A 943 -1.14 15.54 29.03
C ASN A 943 -2.56 16.12 29.15
N LEU A 944 -2.74 17.44 29.01
CA LEU A 944 -4.08 18.06 29.06
C LEU A 944 -4.77 18.11 27.68
N ASN A 945 -4.01 18.26 26.59
CA ASN A 945 -4.58 18.31 25.24
C ASN A 945 -4.95 16.92 24.67
N VAL A 946 -4.31 15.84 25.16
CA VAL A 946 -4.69 14.46 24.81
C VAL A 946 -5.95 14.03 25.59
N LEU A 947 -6.13 14.49 26.83
CA LEU A 947 -7.38 14.23 27.57
C LEU A 947 -8.58 15.02 27.00
N SER A 948 -8.36 16.24 26.49
CA SER A 948 -9.45 17.04 25.90
C SER A 948 -9.92 16.53 24.54
N SER A 949 -9.03 15.93 23.75
CA SER A 949 -9.36 15.30 22.46
C SER A 949 -10.04 13.93 22.64
N MET A 950 -9.73 13.19 23.73
CA MET A 950 -10.46 11.96 24.06
C MET A 950 -11.86 12.21 24.68
N GLN A 951 -12.09 13.33 25.38
CA GLN A 951 -13.42 13.67 25.91
C GLN A 951 -14.38 14.26 24.85
N GLN A 952 -13.87 14.86 23.77
CA GLN A 952 -14.71 15.34 22.66
C GLN A 952 -15.21 14.23 21.74
N ALA A 953 -14.51 13.09 21.67
CA ALA A 953 -14.94 11.93 20.87
C ALA A 953 -16.12 11.13 21.49
N GLN A 954 -16.49 11.40 22.75
CA GLN A 954 -17.61 10.71 23.42
C GLN A 954 -18.89 11.57 23.56
N SER A 955 -18.93 12.77 22.98
CA SER A 955 -20.06 13.71 23.13
C SER A 955 -20.71 14.18 21.83
N ALA A 956 -20.49 13.49 20.71
CA ALA A 956 -21.15 13.79 19.43
C ALA A 956 -22.43 12.95 19.26
N ASN A 957 -23.45 13.23 20.07
CA ASN A 957 -24.81 12.76 19.79
C ASN A 957 -25.83 13.73 20.43
N GLN A 958 -26.01 14.90 19.82
CA GLN A 958 -27.22 15.72 19.87
C GLN A 958 -27.14 16.85 18.82
N PRO A 959 -28.25 17.20 18.13
CA PRO A 959 -28.23 18.15 17.02
C PRO A 959 -28.24 19.59 17.52
N THR A 960 -27.35 20.45 16.99
CA THR A 960 -27.34 21.90 17.26
C THR A 960 -27.98 22.68 16.12
N GLY A 961 -29.05 23.42 16.45
CA GLY A 961 -29.55 24.54 15.65
C GLY A 961 -28.61 25.77 15.75
N ALA A 962 -28.66 26.59 14.71
CA ALA A 962 -27.75 27.69 14.40
C ALA A 962 -27.76 28.86 15.42
N ALA A 963 -26.60 29.49 15.63
CA ALA A 963 -26.48 30.92 16.02
C ALA A 963 -25.06 31.49 15.84
N GLN A 964 -25.03 32.80 15.56
CA GLN A 964 -23.97 33.76 15.19
C GLN A 964 -22.86 34.06 16.25
N PRO A 965 -21.78 34.80 15.88
CA PRO A 965 -20.55 34.90 16.67
C PRO A 965 -20.58 36.01 17.75
N PHE A 966 -19.92 35.76 18.89
CA PHE A 966 -19.68 36.78 19.93
C PHE A 966 -18.22 36.81 20.43
N ALA A 967 -17.79 38.02 20.77
CA ALA A 967 -16.44 38.51 21.11
C ALA A 967 -15.90 38.03 22.49
N PRO A 968 -14.58 38.20 22.78
CA PRO A 968 -13.90 37.55 23.89
C PRO A 968 -13.83 38.43 25.15
N ASN A 969 -14.45 37.97 26.26
CA ASN A 969 -13.91 38.03 27.63
C ASN A 969 -15.02 37.76 28.65
N GLN A 970 -15.08 36.54 29.19
CA GLN A 970 -15.66 36.26 30.50
C GLN A 970 -15.18 34.88 30.98
N LYS A 971 -14.46 34.84 32.11
CA LYS A 971 -14.03 33.59 32.77
C LYS A 971 -15.27 32.87 33.31
N ARG A 972 -15.55 31.65 32.82
CA ARG A 972 -16.63 30.78 33.33
C ARG A 972 -16.16 30.03 34.58
N GLN A 973 -17.00 30.01 35.62
CA GLN A 973 -16.84 29.11 36.77
C GLN A 973 -17.42 27.71 36.44
N PRO A 974 -16.87 26.61 36.99
CA PRO A 974 -17.32 25.26 36.67
C PRO A 974 -18.68 24.93 37.31
N ILE A 975 -19.53 24.29 36.52
CA ILE A 975 -20.86 23.78 36.91
C ILE A 975 -20.67 22.56 37.81
N LYS A 976 -21.27 22.56 39.01
CA LYS A 976 -21.42 21.36 39.85
C LYS A 976 -22.49 20.46 39.22
N VAL A 977 -22.10 19.26 38.82
CA VAL A 977 -23.01 18.22 38.33
C VAL A 977 -23.36 17.30 39.50
N ASP A 978 -24.65 17.12 39.79
CA ASP A 978 -25.11 16.22 40.86
C ASP A 978 -24.75 14.75 40.57
N LYS A 979 -24.42 14.02 41.62
CA LYS A 979 -23.95 12.62 41.58
C LYS A 979 -25.05 11.71 41.02
N LYS A 980 -24.80 11.02 39.90
CA LYS A 980 -25.74 10.03 39.33
C LYS A 980 -25.87 8.82 40.27
N ILE A 981 -27.11 8.46 40.63
CA ILE A 981 -27.42 7.29 41.46
C ILE A 981 -27.19 6.00 40.66
N GLY A 982 -26.41 5.08 41.21
CA GLY A 982 -26.09 3.80 40.61
C GLY A 982 -27.23 2.79 40.67
N ARG A 983 -27.28 1.87 39.70
CA ARG A 983 -28.38 0.91 39.49
C ARG A 983 -28.69 0.01 40.72
N ASN A 984 -27.72 -0.22 41.59
CA ASN A 984 -27.86 -1.03 42.80
C ASN A 984 -27.92 -0.20 44.10
N ASP A 985 -27.83 1.13 44.01
CA ASP A 985 -27.88 2.01 45.18
C ASP A 985 -29.26 1.96 45.81
N LYS A 986 -29.32 1.97 47.14
CA LYS A 986 -30.59 2.00 47.87
C LYS A 986 -31.11 3.43 47.92
N VAL A 987 -32.36 3.58 47.51
CA VAL A 987 -33.09 4.85 47.42
C VAL A 987 -34.41 4.73 48.15
N ILE A 988 -34.84 5.83 48.75
CA ILE A 988 -36.12 5.91 49.45
C ILE A 988 -37.16 6.42 48.45
N ILE A 989 -38.27 5.71 48.37
CA ILE A 989 -39.37 5.97 47.44
C ILE A 989 -40.65 6.14 48.22
N LYS A 990 -41.54 7.02 47.74
CA LYS A 990 -42.82 7.31 48.37
C LYS A 990 -43.98 7.22 47.39
N LYS A 991 -45.13 6.81 47.90
CA LYS A 991 -46.42 6.86 47.19
C LYS A 991 -47.50 7.25 48.20
N GLY A 992 -47.97 8.49 48.11
CA GLY A 992 -48.83 9.08 49.15
C GLY A 992 -48.07 9.28 50.46
N SER A 993 -48.57 8.70 51.55
CA SER A 993 -47.96 8.74 52.90
C SER A 993 -47.07 7.54 53.22
N GLU A 994 -46.98 6.51 52.35
CA GLU A 994 -46.08 5.38 52.53
C GLU A 994 -44.68 5.66 51.95
N THR A 995 -43.63 5.33 52.71
CA THR A 995 -42.22 5.41 52.31
C THR A 995 -41.53 4.04 52.44
N LYS A 996 -40.71 3.66 51.44
CA LYS A 996 -39.94 2.39 51.40
C LYS A 996 -38.53 2.60 50.86
N SER A 997 -37.55 1.88 51.41
CA SER A 997 -36.16 1.87 50.90
C SER A 997 -35.90 0.66 50.01
N VAL A 998 -35.59 0.88 48.73
CA VAL A 998 -35.36 -0.18 47.72
C VAL A 998 -34.15 0.14 46.85
N LYS A 999 -33.57 -0.86 46.16
CA LYS A 999 -32.51 -0.60 45.16
C LYS A 999 -33.08 0.14 43.94
N TYR A 1000 -32.32 1.05 43.32
CA TYR A 1000 -32.78 1.91 42.22
C TYR A 1000 -33.40 1.12 41.05
N LYS A 1001 -32.83 -0.02 40.66
CA LYS A 1001 -33.42 -0.91 39.63
C LYS A 1001 -34.82 -1.45 39.97
N LYS A 1002 -35.15 -1.60 41.25
CA LYS A 1002 -36.49 -2.00 41.69
C LYS A 1002 -37.43 -0.81 41.66
N PHE A 1003 -36.95 0.38 42.03
CA PHE A 1003 -37.71 1.62 41.85
C PHE A 1003 -38.10 1.85 40.39
N GLU A 1004 -37.20 1.62 39.43
CA GLU A 1004 -37.50 1.80 38.00
C GLU A 1004 -38.72 1.01 37.55
N LYS A 1005 -38.94 -0.19 38.10
CA LYS A 1005 -40.15 -0.99 37.83
C LYS A 1005 -41.37 -0.50 38.61
N MET A 1006 -41.19 -0.05 39.86
CA MET A 1006 -42.28 0.44 40.70
C MET A 1006 -42.73 1.87 40.36
N LYS A 1007 -42.01 2.56 39.46
CA LYS A 1007 -42.37 3.89 38.95
C LYS A 1007 -43.65 3.85 38.11
N GLU A 1008 -43.89 2.77 37.38
CA GLU A 1008 -45.14 2.55 36.61
C GLU A 1008 -46.34 2.42 37.56
N ASP A 1009 -46.14 1.87 38.75
CA ASP A 1009 -47.14 1.80 39.82
C ASP A 1009 -47.28 3.12 40.61
N GLY A 1010 -46.68 4.23 40.16
CA GLY A 1010 -46.87 5.56 40.75
C GLY A 1010 -46.01 5.87 41.99
N TRP A 1011 -44.95 5.11 42.25
CA TRP A 1011 -43.96 5.45 43.28
C TRP A 1011 -42.97 6.50 42.77
N VAL A 1012 -42.52 7.41 43.64
CA VAL A 1012 -41.62 8.52 43.30
C VAL A 1012 -40.42 8.55 44.26
N LEU A 1013 -39.23 8.91 43.76
CA LEU A 1013 -38.03 9.05 44.59
C LEU A 1013 -38.17 10.24 45.54
N GLU A 1014 -37.87 10.00 46.81
CA GLU A 1014 -37.68 11.05 47.79
C GLU A 1014 -36.25 11.58 47.63
N LYS A 1015 -36.10 12.74 46.97
CA LYS A 1015 -34.81 13.41 46.84
C LYS A 1015 -34.37 13.91 48.22
N SER A 1016 -33.22 13.43 48.69
CA SER A 1016 -32.49 13.97 49.86
C SER A 1016 -31.61 15.13 49.47
#